data_AF-A0A0G0JZM6-F1
#
_entry.id   AF-A0A0G0JZM6-F1
#
_cell.length_a   1.000
_cell.length_b   1.000
_cell.length_c   1.000
_cell.angle_alpha   90.00
_cell.angle_beta   90.00
_cell.angle_gamma   90.00
#
_symmetry.space_group_name_H-M   'P 1'
#
loop_
_entity.id
_entity.type
_entity.pdbx_description
1 polymer ?
#
loop_
_entity_poly.entity_id
_entity_poly.type
_entity_poly.pdbx_seq_one_letter_code
_entity_poly.pdbx_strand_id
1 'polypeptide(L)'
;MKKQFAIFPIIIFLALGCFFFADSAYAETEVSGNITDNTTWTLADSPYIVTSTVQVLEGVNLIIESGVTVNFNQSTALVIGGKLVAIGAENQKITFHGGTVTFTDKSIGAVTDQNNNYISGSIIKNAIIESGKAIGLNIDSSPFISNNVFRNYTPNTAGLYVINLHNSNSVIINNLIDNNSGTAMNVYFSGAKIINNTITNNLTAFQISGGASEISKNTIKNNYSGLYLQFQANPKIQYNNIFENGGSRGDNIRMAQNTDIKADYNYLGATEKSLIDASMSDYYDNIGLGKIIYEPYALTELKFDGTDTFSQPSACTSWVYSEWSSCSNSGQQTRSIISSSPSSCVGGSPVLMQSCTYVAPTCTSWTYSDWSTCQSNDTKTRTIISSSPNGCSSGNPVLTQSCTYTPPTCTSWAFSSWGACADSQQTRTITSSQPTNCVGGNPVLHQGCDSTPLCTENNWTSILTPTNCPNNGQQTKKWSTIGQCQGGISHPAEEIISCNYQTPTCTSFVYSDWGVCSSSGVQSRTTLSTSPSGCTGGNPVLSQNCNYNSGEILNKNSIERTEDNSSANPKNQNSQTTKESETSLQVAEQRRSEVASAVQEILQVAENDNGIGQQVKIIAQTQTQNQEKLEISLQKVQSRSGFAKFFVGPNYGEINNVKKLLEQNREQIKQFGQIKNQLANQDDQQKLTEQVQLLEQSNQEIENSLNVSQNGFSLFGWIFRFFAK
;
A
#
# COMPACT_ATOMS: atom_id res chain seq x y z
N MET A 1 -78.34 29.52 85.62
CA MET A 1 -77.10 29.77 84.84
C MET A 1 -76.01 28.84 85.32
N LYS A 2 -75.35 28.13 84.37
CA LYS A 2 -73.99 27.50 84.43
C LYS A 2 -73.72 26.49 85.58
N LYS A 3 -72.99 25.38 85.43
CA LYS A 3 -72.36 24.60 84.35
C LYS A 3 -72.08 23.23 85.02
N GLN A 4 -72.39 22.11 84.37
CA GLN A 4 -72.15 20.76 84.92
C GLN A 4 -70.73 20.27 84.57
N PHE A 5 -70.05 19.70 85.56
CA PHE A 5 -69.03 18.68 85.42
C PHE A 5 -69.38 17.58 86.42
N ALA A 6 -69.45 16.33 85.98
CA ALA A 6 -69.51 15.18 86.85
C ALA A 6 -68.62 14.07 86.28
N ILE A 7 -67.68 13.65 87.11
CA ILE A 7 -66.80 12.49 86.95
C ILE A 7 -67.53 11.32 87.61
N PHE A 8 -67.60 10.14 86.98
CA PHE A 8 -67.43 8.80 87.60
C PHE A 8 -67.39 7.70 86.49
N PRO A 9 -66.78 6.52 86.73
CA PRO A 9 -66.25 5.58 85.74
C PRO A 9 -67.12 4.32 85.55
N ILE A 10 -66.96 3.61 84.43
CA ILE A 10 -67.49 2.24 84.25
C ILE A 10 -66.47 1.37 83.50
N ILE A 11 -65.89 0.44 84.25
CA ILE A 11 -65.31 -0.82 83.78
C ILE A 11 -66.48 -1.75 83.42
N ILE A 12 -66.43 -2.38 82.24
CA ILE A 12 -67.11 -3.61 81.76
C ILE A 12 -67.52 -3.41 80.29
N PHE A 13 -66.63 -3.86 79.39
CA PHE A 13 -66.98 -4.51 78.11
C PHE A 13 -65.76 -5.37 77.72
N LEU A 14 -65.54 -6.40 78.54
CA LEU A 14 -64.64 -7.52 78.26
C LEU A 14 -65.46 -8.56 77.49
N ALA A 15 -64.91 -9.08 76.39
CA ALA A 15 -65.49 -10.07 75.46
C ALA A 15 -66.31 -9.50 74.27
N LEU A 16 -65.61 -8.88 73.30
CA LEU A 16 -65.81 -9.09 71.85
C LEU A 16 -64.71 -8.35 71.08
N GLY A 17 -63.45 -8.70 71.36
CA GLY A 17 -62.28 -7.96 70.87
C GLY A 17 -61.07 -8.85 70.65
N CYS A 18 -61.27 -9.97 69.95
CA CYS A 18 -60.20 -10.76 69.33
C CYS A 18 -60.76 -11.34 68.03
N PHE A 19 -61.11 -10.48 67.07
CA PHE A 19 -61.00 -10.89 65.68
C PHE A 19 -59.51 -10.93 65.39
N PHE A 20 -58.99 -12.15 65.36
CA PHE A 20 -57.68 -12.47 64.81
C PHE A 20 -57.57 -11.78 63.44
N PHE A 21 -56.81 -10.68 63.36
CA PHE A 21 -56.02 -10.45 62.17
C PHE A 21 -54.89 -11.48 62.24
N ALA A 22 -55.22 -12.73 61.90
CA ALA A 22 -54.20 -13.67 61.50
C ALA A 22 -53.65 -13.08 60.20
N ASP A 23 -52.49 -12.44 60.28
CA ASP A 23 -51.66 -12.23 59.11
C ASP A 23 -51.59 -13.59 58.41
N SER A 24 -52.03 -13.63 57.16
CA SER A 24 -51.89 -14.82 56.33
C SER A 24 -50.40 -15.01 56.11
N ALA A 25 -49.78 -15.80 56.98
CA ALA A 25 -48.44 -16.31 56.77
C ALA A 25 -48.51 -17.18 55.52
N TYR A 26 -47.97 -16.69 54.40
CA TYR A 26 -47.68 -17.54 53.26
C TYR A 26 -46.65 -18.58 53.72
N ALA A 27 -46.98 -19.86 53.62
CA ALA A 27 -46.06 -20.92 53.98
C ALA A 27 -44.96 -20.99 52.90
N GLU A 28 -43.72 -20.71 53.31
CA GLU A 28 -42.56 -21.07 52.51
C GLU A 28 -42.49 -22.60 52.40
N THR A 29 -42.41 -23.12 51.18
CA THR A 29 -42.37 -24.57 50.93
C THR A 29 -40.97 -24.98 50.51
N GLU A 30 -40.23 -25.63 51.39
CA GLU A 30 -38.92 -26.18 51.04
C GLU A 30 -39.05 -27.43 50.18
N VAL A 31 -38.30 -27.48 49.06
CA VAL A 31 -38.27 -28.62 48.13
C VAL A 31 -36.84 -29.05 47.84
N SER A 32 -36.64 -30.36 47.73
CA SER A 32 -35.36 -30.99 47.41
C SER A 32 -35.54 -32.43 46.92
N GLY A 33 -34.51 -33.01 46.32
CA GLY A 33 -34.48 -34.44 45.97
C GLY A 33 -35.34 -34.79 44.75
N ASN A 34 -35.73 -36.06 44.64
CA ASN A 34 -36.43 -36.56 43.46
C ASN A 34 -37.95 -36.38 43.58
N ILE A 35 -38.57 -35.87 42.52
CA ILE A 35 -40.01 -35.92 42.32
C ILE A 35 -40.31 -37.21 41.54
N THR A 36 -40.89 -38.19 42.23
CA THR A 36 -41.19 -39.54 41.72
C THR A 36 -42.61 -39.70 41.20
N ASP A 37 -43.51 -38.81 41.61
CA ASP A 37 -44.93 -38.84 41.28
C ASP A 37 -45.37 -37.49 40.72
N ASN A 38 -46.43 -37.50 39.90
CA ASN A 38 -46.97 -36.28 39.32
C ASN A 38 -47.27 -35.25 40.41
N THR A 39 -46.65 -34.09 40.31
CA THR A 39 -46.64 -33.07 41.36
C THR A 39 -47.09 -31.74 40.78
N THR A 40 -47.83 -30.98 41.58
CA THR A 40 -48.22 -29.60 41.25
C THR A 40 -47.67 -28.67 42.33
N TRP A 41 -46.95 -27.65 41.90
CA TRP A 41 -46.55 -26.53 42.74
C TRP A 41 -47.62 -25.44 42.63
N THR A 42 -48.32 -25.20 43.73
CA THR A 42 -49.52 -24.35 43.79
C THR A 42 -49.18 -22.93 44.23
N LEU A 43 -50.01 -21.95 43.84
CA LEU A 43 -49.83 -20.58 44.32
C LEU A 43 -50.00 -20.45 45.84
N ALA A 44 -50.83 -21.31 46.46
CA ALA A 44 -51.10 -21.27 47.90
C ALA A 44 -49.88 -21.63 48.76
N ASP A 45 -48.99 -22.47 48.21
CA ASP A 45 -47.77 -22.96 48.84
C ASP A 45 -46.52 -22.18 48.40
N SER A 46 -46.71 -21.10 47.62
CA SER A 46 -45.64 -20.22 47.16
C SER A 46 -45.21 -19.26 48.29
N PRO A 47 -43.89 -18.99 48.46
CA PRO A 47 -42.80 -19.39 47.59
C PRO A 47 -42.27 -20.81 47.85
N TYR A 48 -41.83 -21.46 46.78
CA TYR A 48 -41.06 -22.71 46.84
C TYR A 48 -39.58 -22.40 46.99
N ILE A 49 -38.92 -22.92 48.02
CA ILE A 49 -37.50 -22.74 48.27
C ILE A 49 -36.76 -24.02 47.91
N VAL A 50 -35.98 -23.99 46.83
CA VAL A 50 -35.15 -25.11 46.37
C VAL A 50 -33.89 -25.16 47.24
N THR A 51 -33.91 -26.02 48.27
CA THR A 51 -32.83 -26.12 49.27
C THR A 51 -31.69 -27.03 48.83
N SER A 52 -31.98 -27.97 47.93
CA SER A 52 -31.03 -28.82 47.20
C SER A 52 -31.63 -29.12 45.82
N THR A 53 -30.83 -29.64 44.87
CA THR A 53 -31.29 -29.96 43.52
C THR A 53 -32.58 -30.79 43.55
N VAL A 54 -33.60 -30.31 42.84
CA VAL A 54 -34.87 -31.02 42.63
C VAL A 54 -34.80 -31.70 41.27
N GLN A 55 -35.00 -33.02 41.22
CA GLN A 55 -34.99 -33.79 39.98
C GLN A 55 -36.38 -34.37 39.69
N VAL A 56 -37.02 -33.92 38.61
CA VAL A 56 -38.24 -34.55 38.07
C VAL A 56 -37.83 -35.77 37.28
N LEU A 57 -38.19 -36.98 37.74
CA LEU A 57 -37.78 -38.21 37.07
C LEU A 57 -38.51 -38.43 35.74
N GLU A 58 -37.95 -39.31 34.89
CA GLU A 58 -38.57 -39.70 33.61
C GLU A 58 -39.98 -40.26 33.83
N GLY A 59 -40.92 -39.88 32.95
CA GLY A 59 -42.33 -40.27 33.06
C GLY A 59 -43.15 -39.45 34.07
N VAL A 60 -42.51 -38.58 34.86
CA VAL A 60 -43.18 -37.75 35.88
C VAL A 60 -43.45 -36.34 35.36
N ASN A 61 -44.61 -35.78 35.75
CA ASN A 61 -44.98 -34.41 35.42
C ASN A 61 -44.84 -33.49 36.64
N LEU A 62 -44.15 -32.38 36.47
CA LEU A 62 -44.21 -31.24 37.37
C LEU A 62 -45.04 -30.13 36.71
N ILE A 63 -46.09 -29.68 37.38
CA ILE A 63 -46.89 -28.52 37.00
C ILE A 63 -46.54 -27.38 37.96
N ILE A 64 -46.25 -26.19 37.44
CA ILE A 64 -46.07 -24.97 38.24
C ILE A 64 -47.19 -24.01 37.87
N GLU A 65 -48.02 -23.68 38.86
CA GLU A 65 -49.17 -22.80 38.66
C GLU A 65 -48.77 -21.35 38.42
N SER A 66 -49.71 -20.59 37.82
CA SER A 66 -49.56 -19.16 37.60
C SER A 66 -49.31 -18.39 38.90
N GLY A 67 -48.37 -17.44 38.86
CA GLY A 67 -48.00 -16.60 40.00
C GLY A 67 -47.04 -17.24 41.02
N VAL A 68 -46.70 -18.52 40.88
CA VAL A 68 -45.76 -19.18 41.79
C VAL A 68 -44.37 -18.54 41.70
N THR A 69 -43.75 -18.35 42.87
CA THR A 69 -42.34 -17.95 43.00
C THR A 69 -41.50 -19.16 43.43
N VAL A 70 -40.43 -19.44 42.70
CA VAL A 70 -39.45 -20.48 42.98
C VAL A 70 -38.10 -19.82 43.25
N ASN A 71 -37.63 -19.92 44.48
CA ASN A 71 -36.36 -19.35 44.93
C ASN A 71 -35.33 -20.47 45.07
N PHE A 72 -34.17 -20.29 44.45
CA PHE A 72 -33.08 -21.26 44.50
C PHE A 72 -32.01 -20.84 45.50
N ASN A 73 -31.67 -21.75 46.42
CA ASN A 73 -30.45 -21.59 47.22
C ASN A 73 -29.21 -21.68 46.31
N GLN A 74 -28.06 -21.21 46.81
CA GLN A 74 -26.82 -21.23 46.04
C GLN A 74 -26.48 -22.63 45.51
N SER A 75 -26.07 -22.70 44.24
CA SER A 75 -25.67 -23.95 43.58
C SER A 75 -26.74 -25.04 43.53
N THR A 76 -28.03 -24.66 43.60
CA THR A 76 -29.15 -25.58 43.41
C THR A 76 -29.76 -25.43 42.00
N ALA A 77 -30.45 -26.47 41.56
CA ALA A 77 -31.08 -26.52 40.24
C ALA A 77 -32.41 -27.26 40.28
N LEU A 78 -33.26 -26.96 39.29
CA LEU A 78 -34.43 -27.77 38.94
C LEU A 78 -34.09 -28.56 37.68
N VAL A 79 -33.91 -29.87 37.82
CA VAL A 79 -33.51 -30.77 36.73
C VAL A 79 -34.73 -31.54 36.25
N ILE A 80 -35.08 -31.36 34.99
CA ILE A 80 -36.23 -32.00 34.35
C ILE A 80 -35.72 -33.21 33.56
N GLY A 81 -36.00 -34.40 34.06
CA GLY A 81 -35.92 -35.67 33.32
C GLY A 81 -37.28 -36.16 32.81
N GLY A 82 -38.37 -35.65 33.36
CA GLY A 82 -39.75 -35.93 32.94
C GLY A 82 -40.35 -34.79 32.10
N LYS A 83 -41.50 -34.24 32.52
CA LYS A 83 -42.18 -33.13 31.84
C LYS A 83 -42.38 -31.95 32.80
N LEU A 84 -42.03 -30.75 32.36
CA LEU A 84 -42.35 -29.51 33.09
C LEU A 84 -43.44 -28.73 32.38
N VAL A 85 -44.50 -28.36 33.09
CA VAL A 85 -45.54 -27.44 32.60
C VAL A 85 -45.58 -26.23 33.52
N ALA A 86 -44.89 -25.16 33.15
CA ALA A 86 -44.89 -23.88 33.85
C ALA A 86 -45.55 -22.81 32.97
N ILE A 87 -46.81 -22.48 33.24
CA ILE A 87 -47.60 -21.54 32.44
C ILE A 87 -48.17 -20.46 33.36
N GLY A 88 -47.55 -19.28 33.34
CA GLY A 88 -48.06 -18.08 34.02
C GLY A 88 -49.18 -17.38 33.25
N ALA A 89 -49.93 -16.54 33.95
CA ALA A 89 -50.80 -15.53 33.35
C ALA A 89 -50.05 -14.20 33.16
N GLU A 90 -50.48 -13.35 32.24
CA GLU A 90 -49.77 -12.08 31.94
C GLU A 90 -49.68 -11.17 33.19
N ASN A 91 -50.73 -11.15 34.00
CA ASN A 91 -50.81 -10.40 35.26
C ASN A 91 -50.29 -11.18 36.48
N GLN A 92 -49.92 -12.45 36.32
CA GLN A 92 -49.43 -13.33 37.39
C GLN A 92 -48.35 -14.26 36.83
N LYS A 93 -47.21 -13.66 36.44
CA LYS A 93 -46.08 -14.41 35.89
C LYS A 93 -45.48 -15.34 36.95
N ILE A 94 -44.99 -16.50 36.53
CA ILE A 94 -44.17 -17.38 37.39
C ILE A 94 -42.81 -16.71 37.56
N THR A 95 -42.23 -16.72 38.76
CA THR A 95 -40.90 -16.16 38.99
C THR A 95 -39.92 -17.27 39.37
N PHE A 96 -38.86 -17.45 38.58
CA PHE A 96 -37.70 -18.26 38.95
C PHE A 96 -36.58 -17.30 39.37
N HIS A 97 -36.21 -17.34 40.65
CA HIS A 97 -35.22 -16.45 41.23
C HIS A 97 -33.99 -17.24 41.70
N GLY A 98 -32.86 -17.03 41.01
CA GLY A 98 -31.62 -17.77 41.23
C GLY A 98 -31.60 -19.15 40.56
N GLY A 99 -30.50 -19.88 40.75
CA GLY A 99 -30.33 -21.26 40.27
C GLY A 99 -30.36 -21.43 38.75
N THR A 100 -30.49 -22.68 38.32
CA THR A 100 -30.60 -23.11 36.91
C THR A 100 -31.80 -24.03 36.74
N VAL A 101 -32.58 -23.85 35.68
CA VAL A 101 -33.54 -24.88 35.22
C VAL A 101 -32.91 -25.66 34.08
N THR A 102 -32.70 -26.96 34.28
CA THR A 102 -32.03 -27.84 33.33
C THR A 102 -33.02 -28.83 32.74
N PHE A 103 -33.21 -28.81 31.42
CA PHE A 103 -33.92 -29.86 30.69
C PHE A 103 -32.93 -30.87 30.16
N THR A 104 -32.90 -32.08 30.73
CA THR A 104 -32.02 -33.15 30.25
C THR A 104 -32.53 -33.74 28.93
N ASP A 105 -31.72 -34.59 28.30
CA ASP A 105 -32.09 -35.38 27.12
C ASP A 105 -33.31 -36.30 27.31
N LYS A 106 -33.69 -36.58 28.58
CA LYS A 106 -34.90 -37.35 28.95
C LYS A 106 -36.16 -36.51 29.02
N SER A 107 -36.03 -35.19 29.11
CA SER A 107 -37.18 -34.29 29.16
C SER A 107 -38.12 -34.54 27.98
N ILE A 108 -39.42 -34.59 28.27
CA ILE A 108 -40.45 -34.66 27.23
C ILE A 108 -40.46 -33.34 26.46
N GLY A 109 -39.94 -33.37 25.22
CA GLY A 109 -39.92 -32.23 24.31
C GLY A 109 -41.32 -31.73 23.96
N ALA A 110 -41.40 -30.46 23.58
CA ALA A 110 -42.64 -29.85 23.14
C ALA A 110 -43.03 -30.35 21.74
N VAL A 111 -44.34 -30.48 21.54
CA VAL A 111 -44.96 -30.70 20.24
C VAL A 111 -45.63 -29.38 19.85
N THR A 112 -45.44 -28.97 18.60
CA THR A 112 -46.02 -27.74 18.04
C THR A 112 -46.82 -28.03 16.76
N ASP A 113 -47.76 -27.15 16.44
CA ASP A 113 -48.45 -27.19 15.15
C ASP A 113 -47.60 -26.57 14.02
N GLN A 114 -48.16 -26.51 12.81
CA GLN A 114 -47.49 -25.93 11.64
C GLN A 114 -47.18 -24.43 11.78
N ASN A 115 -47.87 -23.73 12.69
CA ASN A 115 -47.71 -22.30 12.97
C ASN A 115 -46.82 -22.04 14.20
N ASN A 116 -46.13 -23.08 14.71
CA ASN A 116 -45.33 -23.04 15.93
C ASN A 116 -46.13 -22.77 17.21
N ASN A 117 -47.44 -23.06 17.24
CA ASN A 117 -48.21 -23.01 18.48
C ASN A 117 -47.96 -24.28 19.30
N TYR A 118 -47.82 -24.11 20.61
CA TYR A 118 -47.66 -25.22 21.55
C TYR A 118 -48.91 -26.11 21.60
N ILE A 119 -48.70 -27.44 21.52
CA ILE A 119 -49.75 -28.46 21.67
C ILE A 119 -49.57 -29.22 23.00
N SER A 120 -48.35 -29.70 23.28
CA SER A 120 -48.07 -30.53 24.46
C SER A 120 -46.56 -30.61 24.75
N GLY A 121 -46.18 -31.26 25.85
CA GLY A 121 -44.78 -31.48 26.23
C GLY A 121 -44.26 -30.42 27.20
N SER A 122 -42.95 -30.28 27.33
CA SER A 122 -42.38 -29.33 28.30
C SER A 122 -42.51 -27.88 27.84
N ILE A 123 -42.90 -26.98 28.74
CA ILE A 123 -43.13 -25.56 28.46
C ILE A 123 -42.77 -24.66 29.65
N ILE A 124 -42.16 -23.51 29.33
CA ILE A 124 -42.08 -22.34 30.21
C ILE A 124 -42.70 -21.16 29.47
N LYS A 125 -43.81 -20.65 30.01
CA LYS A 125 -44.54 -19.53 29.42
C LYS A 125 -44.91 -18.48 30.46
N ASN A 126 -44.80 -17.19 30.09
CA ASN A 126 -45.17 -16.06 30.94
C ASN A 126 -44.45 -16.11 32.30
N ALA A 127 -43.14 -16.32 32.27
CA ALA A 127 -42.30 -16.36 33.45
C ALA A 127 -41.25 -15.23 33.46
N ILE A 128 -40.82 -14.86 34.65
CA ILE A 128 -39.64 -14.01 34.89
C ILE A 128 -38.55 -14.94 35.41
N ILE A 129 -37.43 -14.96 34.70
CA ILE A 129 -36.25 -15.76 35.03
C ILE A 129 -35.13 -14.76 35.30
N GLU A 130 -34.77 -14.62 36.57
CA GLU A 130 -33.74 -13.69 37.01
C GLU A 130 -32.77 -14.39 37.95
N SER A 131 -31.47 -14.24 37.71
CA SER A 131 -30.45 -14.87 38.54
C SER A 131 -29.21 -14.00 38.58
N GLY A 132 -28.72 -13.66 39.77
CA GLY A 132 -27.47 -12.92 39.89
C GLY A 132 -26.21 -13.76 39.66
N LYS A 133 -26.26 -15.09 39.46
CA LYS A 133 -25.03 -15.93 39.57
C LYS A 133 -24.92 -17.20 38.70
N ALA A 134 -25.95 -17.65 37.98
CA ALA A 134 -25.96 -18.97 37.30
C ALA A 134 -26.46 -18.92 35.84
N ILE A 135 -26.48 -20.06 35.12
CA ILE A 135 -27.19 -20.19 33.82
C ILE A 135 -28.69 -20.14 34.10
N GLY A 136 -29.48 -19.45 33.29
CA GLY A 136 -30.93 -19.43 33.46
C GLY A 136 -31.56 -20.76 33.06
N LEU A 137 -31.39 -21.10 31.79
CA LEU A 137 -31.86 -22.36 31.20
C LEU A 137 -30.71 -23.14 30.58
N ASN A 138 -30.55 -24.40 30.95
CA ASN A 138 -29.68 -25.35 30.26
C ASN A 138 -30.55 -26.42 29.57
N ILE A 139 -30.46 -26.55 28.25
CA ILE A 139 -31.43 -27.30 27.46
C ILE A 139 -30.71 -28.30 26.55
N ASP A 140 -30.84 -29.58 26.90
CA ASP A 140 -30.36 -30.73 26.12
C ASP A 140 -31.54 -31.53 25.50
N SER A 141 -32.74 -30.91 25.46
CA SER A 141 -33.96 -31.44 24.83
C SER A 141 -34.67 -30.36 24.01
N SER A 142 -36.01 -30.39 23.84
CA SER A 142 -36.75 -29.46 22.98
C SER A 142 -37.99 -28.84 23.64
N PRO A 143 -37.91 -28.15 24.80
CA PRO A 143 -39.03 -27.45 25.41
C PRO A 143 -39.57 -26.28 24.55
N PHE A 144 -40.78 -25.83 24.88
CA PHE A 144 -41.37 -24.60 24.34
C PHE A 144 -41.13 -23.44 25.31
N ILE A 145 -40.41 -22.41 24.89
CA ILE A 145 -40.03 -21.28 25.73
C ILE A 145 -40.67 -20.02 25.16
N SER A 146 -41.67 -19.45 25.84
CA SER A 146 -42.39 -18.30 25.26
C SER A 146 -42.82 -17.20 26.22
N ASN A 147 -42.82 -15.95 25.74
CA ASN A 147 -43.33 -14.79 26.49
C ASN A 147 -42.67 -14.63 27.88
N ASN A 148 -41.41 -15.03 28.01
CA ASN A 148 -40.66 -14.92 29.25
C ASN A 148 -39.76 -13.68 29.24
N VAL A 149 -39.37 -13.24 30.44
CA VAL A 149 -38.39 -12.18 30.65
C VAL A 149 -37.16 -12.77 31.33
N PHE A 150 -36.00 -12.63 30.69
CA PHE A 150 -34.71 -13.05 31.22
C PHE A 150 -33.83 -11.84 31.49
N ARG A 151 -33.41 -11.64 32.74
CA ARG A 151 -32.67 -10.43 33.12
C ARG A 151 -31.75 -10.57 34.32
N ASN A 152 -30.86 -9.58 34.48
CA ASN A 152 -29.98 -9.39 35.63
C ASN A 152 -29.00 -10.54 35.87
N TYR A 153 -28.57 -11.21 34.80
CA TYR A 153 -27.53 -12.24 34.87
C TYR A 153 -26.13 -11.63 35.01
N THR A 154 -25.49 -11.90 36.15
CA THR A 154 -24.11 -11.46 36.46
C THR A 154 -23.13 -12.63 36.65
N PRO A 155 -22.33 -13.00 35.63
CA PRO A 155 -21.30 -14.02 35.77
C PRO A 155 -20.14 -13.53 36.66
N ASN A 156 -19.66 -14.38 37.57
CA ASN A 156 -18.40 -14.15 38.28
C ASN A 156 -17.15 -14.53 37.47
N THR A 157 -17.33 -15.08 36.26
CA THR A 157 -16.28 -15.51 35.34
C THR A 157 -16.76 -15.33 33.89
N ALA A 158 -15.88 -14.93 32.98
CA ALA A 158 -16.22 -14.65 31.59
C ALA A 158 -16.97 -15.82 30.90
N GLY A 159 -18.10 -15.52 30.26
CA GLY A 159 -18.79 -16.42 29.31
C GLY A 159 -19.87 -17.35 29.88
N LEU A 160 -20.81 -16.87 30.71
CA LEU A 160 -22.02 -17.64 31.04
C LEU A 160 -23.21 -17.25 30.14
N TYR A 161 -24.04 -18.25 29.85
CA TYR A 161 -25.19 -18.17 28.95
C TYR A 161 -26.48 -17.99 29.75
N VAL A 162 -27.38 -17.11 29.32
CA VAL A 162 -28.72 -17.01 29.90
C VAL A 162 -29.56 -18.21 29.48
N ILE A 163 -29.57 -18.50 28.17
CA ILE A 163 -30.13 -19.72 27.60
C ILE A 163 -29.02 -20.49 26.89
N ASN A 164 -28.79 -21.73 27.31
CA ASN A 164 -27.81 -22.62 26.70
C ASN A 164 -28.53 -23.79 26.02
N LEU A 165 -28.42 -23.85 24.69
CA LEU A 165 -29.01 -24.91 23.87
C LEU A 165 -27.92 -25.86 23.37
N HIS A 166 -28.06 -27.16 23.63
CA HIS A 166 -27.24 -28.19 22.98
C HIS A 166 -28.13 -29.20 22.27
N ASN A 167 -27.88 -29.42 20.97
CA ASN A 167 -28.60 -30.39 20.14
C ASN A 167 -30.14 -30.27 20.27
N SER A 168 -30.63 -29.03 20.39
CA SER A 168 -32.01 -28.73 20.72
C SER A 168 -32.80 -28.32 19.48
N ASN A 169 -34.05 -28.77 19.39
CA ASN A 169 -35.03 -28.29 18.41
C ASN A 169 -36.14 -27.46 19.11
N SER A 170 -35.78 -26.79 20.21
CA SER A 170 -36.71 -25.94 20.97
C SER A 170 -37.35 -24.86 20.10
N VAL A 171 -38.56 -24.45 20.46
CA VAL A 171 -39.19 -23.24 19.94
C VAL A 171 -39.10 -22.17 21.03
N ILE A 172 -38.39 -21.08 20.72
CA ILE A 172 -38.13 -19.96 21.62
C ILE A 172 -38.75 -18.72 20.99
N ILE A 173 -39.89 -18.28 21.52
CA ILE A 173 -40.72 -17.26 20.88
C ILE A 173 -41.22 -16.15 21.81
N ASN A 174 -41.22 -14.90 21.37
CA ASN A 174 -41.76 -13.75 22.13
C ASN A 174 -41.05 -13.49 23.47
N ASN A 175 -39.79 -13.88 23.65
CA ASN A 175 -39.08 -13.64 24.90
C ASN A 175 -38.35 -12.29 24.87
N LEU A 176 -38.22 -11.66 26.04
CA LEU A 176 -37.33 -10.53 26.27
C LEU A 176 -36.09 -11.03 27.02
N ILE A 177 -34.91 -10.86 26.43
CA ILE A 177 -33.62 -11.17 27.06
C ILE A 177 -32.84 -9.87 27.18
N ASP A 178 -32.83 -9.28 28.37
CA ASP A 178 -32.38 -7.91 28.61
C ASP A 178 -31.47 -7.78 29.83
N ASN A 179 -30.52 -6.86 29.76
CA ASN A 179 -29.66 -6.44 30.87
C ASN A 179 -28.90 -7.62 31.52
N ASN A 180 -28.19 -8.38 30.69
CA ASN A 180 -27.37 -9.51 31.15
C ASN A 180 -25.90 -9.28 30.80
N SER A 181 -25.02 -9.38 31.78
CA SER A 181 -23.58 -9.23 31.55
C SER A 181 -22.93 -10.47 30.91
N GLY A 182 -23.72 -11.50 30.59
CA GLY A 182 -23.33 -12.69 29.83
C GLY A 182 -23.92 -12.75 28.42
N THR A 183 -23.75 -13.88 27.76
CA THR A 183 -24.34 -14.14 26.44
C THR A 183 -25.82 -14.51 26.60
N ALA A 184 -26.71 -13.83 25.89
CA ALA A 184 -28.15 -14.08 25.95
C ALA A 184 -28.50 -15.50 25.49
N MET A 185 -27.98 -15.95 24.35
CA MET A 185 -28.22 -17.32 23.91
C MET A 185 -26.97 -17.97 23.30
N ASN A 186 -26.61 -19.13 23.83
CA ASN A 186 -25.68 -20.04 23.17
C ASN A 186 -26.47 -21.13 22.44
N VAL A 187 -26.21 -21.25 21.15
CA VAL A 187 -26.90 -22.15 20.23
C VAL A 187 -25.88 -23.13 19.69
N TYR A 188 -25.76 -24.28 20.36
CA TYR A 188 -24.75 -25.30 20.05
C TYR A 188 -25.38 -26.50 19.35
N PHE A 189 -24.99 -26.74 18.10
CA PHE A 189 -25.42 -27.84 17.23
C PHE A 189 -26.94 -28.05 17.21
N SER A 190 -27.69 -26.95 17.27
CA SER A 190 -29.14 -26.94 17.47
C SER A 190 -29.89 -26.61 16.18
N GLY A 191 -31.10 -27.17 16.04
CA GLY A 191 -32.08 -26.86 14.99
C GLY A 191 -33.27 -26.07 15.56
N ALA A 192 -33.00 -25.17 16.51
CA ALA A 192 -34.03 -24.43 17.23
C ALA A 192 -34.71 -23.40 16.34
N LYS A 193 -35.96 -23.07 16.66
CA LYS A 193 -36.71 -21.95 16.07
C LYS A 193 -36.72 -20.81 17.08
N ILE A 194 -35.99 -19.75 16.76
CA ILE A 194 -35.83 -18.57 17.62
C ILE A 194 -36.52 -17.40 16.93
N ILE A 195 -37.75 -17.12 17.36
CA ILE A 195 -38.68 -16.27 16.61
C ILE A 195 -39.21 -15.12 17.47
N ASN A 196 -39.29 -13.91 16.93
CA ASN A 196 -39.95 -12.78 17.60
C ASN A 196 -39.45 -12.49 19.04
N ASN A 197 -38.16 -12.72 19.31
CA ASN A 197 -37.55 -12.36 20.58
C ASN A 197 -36.94 -10.96 20.51
N THR A 198 -36.94 -10.25 21.64
CA THR A 198 -36.19 -9.01 21.81
C THR A 198 -34.97 -9.30 22.67
N ILE A 199 -33.77 -9.08 22.12
CA ILE A 199 -32.49 -9.39 22.78
C ILE A 199 -31.66 -8.11 22.80
N THR A 200 -31.50 -7.54 23.99
CA THR A 200 -30.91 -6.20 24.15
C THR A 200 -30.07 -6.06 25.40
N ASN A 201 -29.08 -5.17 25.40
CA ASN A 201 -28.24 -4.88 26.57
C ASN A 201 -27.57 -6.13 27.16
N ASN A 202 -27.14 -7.07 26.31
CA ASN A 202 -26.37 -8.24 26.71
C ASN A 202 -24.90 -8.14 26.28
N LEU A 203 -24.01 -8.93 26.88
CA LEU A 203 -22.61 -9.01 26.41
C LEU A 203 -22.54 -9.55 24.98
N THR A 204 -23.35 -10.55 24.66
CA THR A 204 -23.48 -11.10 23.31
C THR A 204 -24.93 -11.54 23.11
N ALA A 205 -25.57 -11.17 21.99
CA ALA A 205 -26.93 -11.61 21.73
C ALA A 205 -26.98 -13.11 21.42
N PHE A 206 -26.17 -13.53 20.45
CA PHE A 206 -26.07 -14.93 20.04
C PHE A 206 -24.63 -15.39 19.89
N GLN A 207 -24.34 -16.55 20.47
CA GLN A 207 -23.18 -17.36 20.11
C GLN A 207 -23.70 -18.63 19.42
N ILE A 208 -23.38 -18.82 18.14
CA ILE A 208 -23.93 -19.91 17.33
C ILE A 208 -22.77 -20.79 16.87
N SER A 209 -22.86 -22.08 17.16
CA SER A 209 -21.82 -23.07 16.90
C SER A 209 -22.46 -24.31 16.29
N GLY A 210 -22.24 -24.58 15.01
CA GLY A 210 -22.89 -25.70 14.32
C GLY A 210 -24.42 -25.57 14.22
N GLY A 211 -25.06 -26.60 13.65
CA GLY A 211 -26.53 -26.68 13.55
C GLY A 211 -27.14 -25.76 12.49
N ALA A 212 -28.47 -25.87 12.33
CA ALA A 212 -29.27 -25.18 11.32
C ALA A 212 -30.52 -24.54 11.95
N SER A 213 -30.30 -23.69 12.96
CA SER A 213 -31.38 -22.98 13.65
C SER A 213 -32.01 -21.91 12.75
N GLU A 214 -33.32 -21.70 12.91
CA GLU A 214 -34.04 -20.59 12.29
C GLU A 214 -34.03 -19.39 13.25
N ILE A 215 -33.52 -18.25 12.79
CA ILE A 215 -33.50 -16.99 13.53
C ILE A 215 -34.28 -15.99 12.69
N SER A 216 -35.52 -15.73 13.09
CA SER A 216 -36.42 -14.85 12.33
C SER A 216 -37.27 -13.95 13.21
N LYS A 217 -37.64 -12.77 12.69
CA LYS A 217 -38.49 -11.80 13.38
C LYS A 217 -37.94 -11.28 14.71
N ASN A 218 -36.65 -11.48 15.01
CA ASN A 218 -36.07 -11.02 16.27
C ASN A 218 -35.62 -9.56 16.16
N THR A 219 -35.68 -8.84 17.28
CA THR A 219 -35.04 -7.53 17.44
C THR A 219 -33.80 -7.69 18.32
N ILE A 220 -32.64 -7.48 17.71
CA ILE A 220 -31.31 -7.69 18.30
C ILE A 220 -30.57 -6.36 18.26
N LYS A 221 -30.49 -5.68 19.40
CA LYS A 221 -29.90 -4.34 19.47
C LYS A 221 -29.23 -4.02 20.79
N ASN A 222 -28.32 -3.06 20.81
CA ASN A 222 -27.64 -2.59 22.03
C ASN A 222 -26.90 -3.70 22.79
N ASN A 223 -26.51 -4.78 22.12
CA ASN A 223 -25.66 -5.80 22.71
C ASN A 223 -24.20 -5.46 22.43
N TYR A 224 -23.30 -5.78 23.37
CA TYR A 224 -21.86 -5.55 23.15
C TYR A 224 -21.31 -6.35 21.95
N SER A 225 -21.94 -7.46 21.61
CA SER A 225 -21.77 -8.18 20.34
C SER A 225 -23.14 -8.67 19.86
N GLY A 226 -23.41 -8.56 18.56
CA GLY A 226 -24.66 -9.08 17.97
C GLY A 226 -24.63 -10.61 17.83
N LEU A 227 -24.49 -11.10 16.60
CA LEU A 227 -24.40 -12.53 16.31
C LEU A 227 -22.94 -12.95 16.11
N TYR A 228 -22.49 -13.95 16.85
CA TYR A 228 -21.16 -14.55 16.70
C TYR A 228 -21.27 -15.97 16.10
N LEU A 229 -20.80 -16.14 14.85
CA LEU A 229 -20.96 -17.35 14.05
C LEU A 229 -19.65 -18.13 13.96
N GLN A 230 -19.62 -19.35 14.52
CA GLN A 230 -18.41 -20.18 14.57
C GLN A 230 -18.70 -21.66 14.36
N PHE A 231 -17.65 -22.50 14.28
CA PHE A 231 -17.74 -23.96 14.27
C PHE A 231 -18.81 -24.56 13.34
N GLN A 232 -18.78 -24.17 12.05
CA GLN A 232 -19.71 -24.66 11.02
C GLN A 232 -21.19 -24.35 11.31
N ALA A 233 -21.46 -23.25 12.00
CA ALA A 233 -22.83 -22.74 12.16
C ALA A 233 -23.44 -22.48 10.78
N ASN A 234 -24.64 -23.01 10.53
CA ASN A 234 -25.40 -22.77 9.30
C ASN A 234 -26.84 -22.30 9.60
N PRO A 235 -27.03 -21.22 10.39
CA PRO A 235 -28.35 -20.73 10.71
C PRO A 235 -29.01 -20.07 9.50
N LYS A 236 -30.34 -20.10 9.47
CA LYS A 236 -31.15 -19.25 8.58
C LYS A 236 -31.46 -17.95 9.32
N ILE A 237 -30.80 -16.86 8.95
CA ILE A 237 -30.95 -15.54 9.60
C ILE A 237 -31.72 -14.62 8.65
N GLN A 238 -33.04 -14.49 8.82
CA GLN A 238 -33.87 -13.68 7.92
C GLN A 238 -34.98 -12.97 8.66
N TYR A 239 -35.40 -11.81 8.14
CA TYR A 239 -36.51 -11.02 8.72
C TYR A 239 -36.25 -10.58 10.16
N ASN A 240 -35.02 -10.19 10.50
CA ASN A 240 -34.67 -9.68 11.83
C ASN A 240 -34.29 -8.20 11.76
N ASN A 241 -34.42 -7.51 12.89
CA ASN A 241 -33.80 -6.21 13.11
C ASN A 241 -32.49 -6.43 13.87
N ILE A 242 -31.34 -6.15 13.25
CA ILE A 242 -30.00 -6.39 13.81
C ILE A 242 -29.19 -5.10 13.67
N PHE A 243 -29.18 -4.27 14.69
CA PHE A 243 -28.56 -2.94 14.62
C PHE A 243 -28.06 -2.47 15.99
N GLU A 244 -27.16 -1.48 16.01
CA GLU A 244 -26.62 -0.92 17.26
C GLU A 244 -25.97 -1.99 18.18
N ASN A 245 -25.41 -3.05 17.60
CA ASN A 245 -24.62 -4.02 18.36
C ASN A 245 -23.12 -3.80 18.13
N GLY A 246 -22.28 -4.48 18.91
CA GLY A 246 -20.84 -4.51 18.68
C GLY A 246 -20.04 -3.50 19.50
N GLY A 247 -20.69 -2.66 20.31
CA GLY A 247 -20.03 -1.66 21.15
C GLY A 247 -19.01 -0.82 20.36
N SER A 248 -17.76 -0.80 20.82
CA SER A 248 -16.65 -0.09 20.13
C SER A 248 -16.09 -0.84 18.92
N ARG A 249 -16.43 -2.12 18.72
CA ARG A 249 -15.97 -2.95 17.60
C ARG A 249 -16.88 -2.90 16.39
N GLY A 250 -18.17 -2.58 16.59
CA GLY A 250 -19.15 -2.34 15.52
C GLY A 250 -19.86 -3.59 14.96
N ASP A 251 -19.56 -4.79 15.44
CA ASP A 251 -20.09 -6.03 14.83
C ASP A 251 -21.56 -6.35 15.21
N ASN A 252 -22.48 -6.07 14.29
CA ASN A 252 -23.83 -6.64 14.25
C ASN A 252 -23.79 -8.15 13.99
N ILE A 253 -22.94 -8.59 13.06
CA ILE A 253 -22.70 -9.99 12.76
C ILE A 253 -21.19 -10.21 12.59
N ARG A 254 -20.66 -11.18 13.33
CA ARG A 254 -19.24 -11.54 13.33
C ARG A 254 -19.06 -12.98 12.89
N MET A 255 -18.32 -13.15 11.81
CA MET A 255 -17.90 -14.44 11.28
C MET A 255 -16.61 -14.92 11.95
N ALA A 256 -16.55 -16.20 12.33
CA ALA A 256 -15.35 -16.87 12.82
C ALA A 256 -15.21 -18.28 12.23
N GLN A 257 -15.70 -18.44 11.00
CA GLN A 257 -15.64 -19.67 10.20
C GLN A 257 -15.47 -19.31 8.72
N ASN A 258 -15.10 -20.28 7.90
CA ASN A 258 -14.76 -20.09 6.49
C ASN A 258 -15.89 -20.42 5.49
N THR A 259 -17.11 -20.61 6.00
CA THR A 259 -18.30 -20.93 5.20
C THR A 259 -19.21 -19.71 5.09
N ASP A 260 -19.62 -19.37 3.88
CA ASP A 260 -20.57 -18.28 3.63
C ASP A 260 -21.90 -18.53 4.32
N ILE A 261 -22.50 -17.48 4.89
CA ILE A 261 -23.79 -17.53 5.57
C ILE A 261 -24.74 -16.53 4.92
N LYS A 262 -25.97 -16.98 4.68
CA LYS A 262 -27.06 -16.12 4.21
C LYS A 262 -27.71 -15.44 5.41
N ALA A 263 -27.65 -14.11 5.40
CA ALA A 263 -28.27 -13.22 6.36
C ALA A 263 -29.11 -12.15 5.62
N ASP A 264 -29.84 -12.56 4.58
CA ASP A 264 -30.70 -11.72 3.76
C ASP A 264 -32.05 -11.43 4.44
N TYR A 265 -32.76 -10.45 3.91
CA TYR A 265 -34.03 -9.93 4.40
C TYR A 265 -33.99 -9.42 5.84
N ASN A 266 -32.85 -8.91 6.32
CA ASN A 266 -32.74 -8.30 7.65
C ASN A 266 -32.64 -6.77 7.54
N TYR A 267 -33.09 -6.04 8.55
CA TYR A 267 -32.73 -4.63 8.76
C TYR A 267 -31.43 -4.56 9.54
N LEU A 268 -30.40 -3.93 8.97
CA LEU A 268 -29.04 -3.92 9.53
C LEU A 268 -28.64 -2.56 10.17
N GLY A 269 -29.61 -1.67 10.35
CA GLY A 269 -29.40 -0.37 11.01
C GLY A 269 -28.97 0.78 10.09
N ALA A 270 -28.77 0.52 8.80
CA ALA A 270 -28.41 1.54 7.81
C ALA A 270 -28.98 1.21 6.43
N THR A 271 -29.08 2.23 5.57
CA THR A 271 -29.46 2.07 4.15
C THR A 271 -28.24 2.02 3.23
N GLU A 272 -27.13 2.65 3.62
CA GLU A 272 -25.87 2.68 2.87
C GLU A 272 -25.07 1.40 3.10
N LYS A 273 -24.72 0.70 2.01
CA LYS A 273 -23.96 -0.56 2.06
C LYS A 273 -22.65 -0.43 2.83
N SER A 274 -21.91 0.66 2.64
CA SER A 274 -20.64 0.87 3.34
C SER A 274 -20.78 0.92 4.87
N LEU A 275 -21.91 1.42 5.38
CA LEU A 275 -22.19 1.42 6.82
C LEU A 275 -22.59 0.03 7.31
N ILE A 276 -23.33 -0.71 6.49
CA ILE A 276 -23.69 -2.11 6.78
C ILE A 276 -22.43 -2.98 6.80
N ASP A 277 -21.59 -2.88 5.77
CA ASP A 277 -20.32 -3.61 5.64
C ASP A 277 -19.40 -3.31 6.83
N ALA A 278 -19.27 -2.02 7.21
CA ALA A 278 -18.49 -1.62 8.39
C ALA A 278 -19.08 -2.09 9.73
N SER A 279 -20.35 -2.53 9.75
CA SER A 279 -21.01 -3.09 10.93
C SER A 279 -20.92 -4.61 11.02
N MET A 280 -20.13 -5.25 10.15
CA MET A 280 -19.95 -6.69 10.14
C MET A 280 -18.47 -7.04 10.09
N SER A 281 -18.13 -8.24 10.54
CA SER A 281 -16.79 -8.79 10.41
C SER A 281 -16.84 -10.11 9.65
N ASP A 282 -16.32 -10.15 8.42
CA ASP A 282 -16.39 -11.31 7.54
C ASP A 282 -15.17 -11.50 6.61
N TYR A 283 -15.34 -12.18 5.47
CA TYR A 283 -14.34 -12.33 4.42
C TYR A 283 -13.64 -11.02 4.02
N TYR A 284 -14.36 -9.90 3.96
CA TYR A 284 -13.82 -8.61 3.52
C TYR A 284 -12.83 -8.03 4.55
N ASP A 285 -13.02 -8.32 5.83
CA ASP A 285 -12.07 -7.96 6.91
C ASP A 285 -10.95 -8.99 7.05
N ASN A 286 -11.27 -10.27 6.88
CA ASN A 286 -10.34 -11.37 6.97
C ASN A 286 -10.72 -12.50 6.00
N ILE A 287 -9.99 -12.59 4.89
CA ILE A 287 -10.25 -13.57 3.81
C ILE A 287 -10.14 -15.05 4.20
N GLY A 288 -9.73 -15.37 5.43
CA GLY A 288 -9.82 -16.73 5.97
C GLY A 288 -11.23 -17.10 6.45
N LEU A 289 -12.15 -16.13 6.46
CA LEU A 289 -13.53 -16.26 6.88
C LEU A 289 -14.47 -16.36 5.67
N GLY A 290 -15.69 -16.85 5.89
CA GLY A 290 -16.77 -16.84 4.91
C GLY A 290 -17.42 -15.47 4.81
N LYS A 291 -18.19 -15.27 3.74
CA LYS A 291 -18.96 -14.05 3.50
C LYS A 291 -20.28 -14.04 4.26
N ILE A 292 -20.70 -12.86 4.72
CA ILE A 292 -22.06 -12.62 5.17
C ILE A 292 -22.85 -12.08 3.98
N ILE A 293 -23.72 -12.91 3.41
CA ILE A 293 -24.55 -12.54 2.25
C ILE A 293 -25.85 -11.95 2.77
N TYR A 294 -25.92 -10.61 2.83
CA TYR A 294 -27.03 -9.89 3.45
C TYR A 294 -28.04 -9.27 2.46
N GLU A 295 -27.81 -9.38 1.15
CA GLU A 295 -28.73 -8.82 0.15
C GLU A 295 -29.81 -9.83 -0.27
N PRO A 296 -31.08 -9.38 -0.44
CA PRO A 296 -31.61 -8.05 -0.13
C PRO A 296 -31.66 -7.74 1.36
N TYR A 297 -31.59 -6.46 1.76
CA TYR A 297 -31.79 -6.03 3.15
C TYR A 297 -32.92 -5.00 3.24
N ALA A 298 -33.50 -4.85 4.43
CA ALA A 298 -34.55 -3.87 4.69
C ALA A 298 -33.96 -2.46 4.87
N LEU A 299 -34.65 -1.44 4.35
CA LEU A 299 -34.23 -0.04 4.45
C LEU A 299 -34.71 0.63 5.74
N THR A 300 -35.68 0.03 6.43
CA THR A 300 -36.23 0.50 7.70
C THR A 300 -36.40 -0.67 8.66
N GLU A 301 -36.48 -0.37 9.95
CA GLU A 301 -36.81 -1.36 10.97
C GLU A 301 -38.11 -2.09 10.61
N LEU A 302 -38.06 -3.42 10.69
CA LEU A 302 -39.16 -4.32 10.41
C LEU A 302 -40.16 -4.30 11.57
N LYS A 303 -41.45 -4.31 11.23
CA LYS A 303 -42.56 -4.25 12.20
C LYS A 303 -43.11 -5.63 12.56
N PHE A 304 -42.83 -6.65 11.75
CA PHE A 304 -43.27 -8.03 11.90
C PHE A 304 -44.80 -8.23 11.87
N ASP A 305 -45.55 -7.21 11.44
CA ASP A 305 -47.02 -7.22 11.33
C ASP A 305 -47.53 -7.70 9.96
N GLY A 306 -46.62 -8.14 9.09
CA GLY A 306 -46.92 -8.58 7.73
C GLY A 306 -47.03 -7.45 6.71
N THR A 307 -46.82 -6.19 7.12
CA THR A 307 -46.77 -5.03 6.22
C THR A 307 -45.36 -4.75 5.69
N ASP A 308 -44.35 -5.45 6.21
CA ASP A 308 -42.95 -5.31 5.80
C ASP A 308 -42.78 -5.68 4.31
N THR A 309 -42.48 -4.68 3.49
CA THR A 309 -42.17 -4.87 2.07
C THR A 309 -40.67 -4.82 1.83
N PHE A 310 -40.10 -5.91 1.34
CA PHE A 310 -38.72 -5.93 0.83
C PHE A 310 -38.71 -5.46 -0.62
N SER A 311 -38.75 -4.14 -0.81
CA SER A 311 -38.45 -3.56 -2.12
C SER A 311 -36.94 -3.37 -2.24
N GLN A 312 -36.34 -3.90 -3.30
CA GLN A 312 -34.97 -3.53 -3.68
C GLN A 312 -34.91 -1.99 -3.79
N PRO A 313 -33.92 -1.31 -3.18
CA PRO A 313 -33.77 0.13 -3.39
C PRO A 313 -33.65 0.38 -4.89
N SER A 314 -34.58 1.16 -5.46
CA SER A 314 -34.52 1.52 -6.87
C SER A 314 -33.23 2.29 -7.14
N ALA A 315 -32.53 1.98 -8.23
CA ALA A 315 -31.39 2.78 -8.65
C ALA A 315 -31.82 4.24 -8.89
N CYS A 316 -31.01 5.21 -8.47
CA CYS A 316 -31.31 6.61 -8.76
C CYS A 316 -31.30 6.82 -10.29
N THR A 317 -32.36 7.43 -10.81
CA THR A 317 -32.53 7.67 -12.26
C THR A 317 -32.44 9.15 -12.62
N SER A 318 -32.58 10.05 -11.64
CA SER A 318 -32.47 11.50 -11.85
C SER A 318 -31.97 12.20 -10.60
N TRP A 319 -31.38 13.39 -10.80
CA TRP A 319 -30.77 14.20 -9.74
C TRP A 319 -31.08 15.68 -9.97
N VAL A 320 -31.26 16.42 -8.89
CA VAL A 320 -31.22 17.89 -8.86
C VAL A 320 -29.82 18.29 -8.43
N TYR A 321 -29.18 19.18 -9.19
CA TYR A 321 -27.80 19.59 -8.94
C TYR A 321 -27.71 21.05 -8.49
N SER A 322 -26.59 21.41 -7.85
CA SER A 322 -26.19 22.80 -7.70
C SER A 322 -25.79 23.42 -9.04
N GLU A 323 -25.65 24.74 -9.06
CA GLU A 323 -24.95 25.43 -10.14
C GLU A 323 -23.52 24.89 -10.31
N TRP A 324 -23.00 24.98 -11.54
CA TRP A 324 -21.61 24.62 -11.84
C TRP A 324 -20.65 25.65 -11.23
N SER A 325 -19.51 25.16 -10.74
CA SER A 325 -18.39 26.01 -10.33
C SER A 325 -17.77 26.73 -11.52
N SER A 326 -16.98 27.77 -11.26
CA SER A 326 -16.18 28.43 -12.30
C SER A 326 -15.20 27.45 -12.95
N CYS A 327 -14.99 27.57 -14.25
CA CYS A 327 -14.07 26.71 -15.00
C CYS A 327 -12.64 26.80 -14.44
N SER A 328 -12.08 25.65 -14.05
CA SER A 328 -10.71 25.54 -13.58
C SER A 328 -9.70 25.70 -14.72
N ASN A 329 -8.43 25.93 -14.39
CA ASN A 329 -7.31 25.92 -15.34
C ASN A 329 -7.10 24.56 -16.03
N SER A 330 -7.65 23.47 -15.49
CA SER A 330 -7.68 22.14 -16.11
C SER A 330 -8.84 21.96 -17.12
N GLY A 331 -9.64 22.99 -17.36
CA GLY A 331 -10.75 22.95 -18.31
C GLY A 331 -11.95 22.14 -17.79
N GLN A 332 -12.13 22.07 -16.46
CA GLN A 332 -13.21 21.35 -15.83
C GLN A 332 -13.99 22.25 -14.87
N GLN A 333 -15.29 21.99 -14.76
CA GLN A 333 -16.15 22.58 -13.75
C GLN A 333 -16.91 21.47 -13.04
N THR A 334 -17.21 21.70 -11.77
CA THR A 334 -17.80 20.71 -10.84
C THR A 334 -19.09 21.23 -10.24
N ARG A 335 -19.99 20.33 -9.84
CA ARG A 335 -21.23 20.64 -9.10
C ARG A 335 -21.56 19.53 -8.12
N SER A 336 -22.49 19.77 -7.20
CA SER A 336 -22.92 18.78 -6.20
C SER A 336 -24.39 18.38 -6.40
N ILE A 337 -24.77 17.22 -5.86
CA ILE A 337 -26.16 16.74 -5.85
C ILE A 337 -26.90 17.45 -4.70
N ILE A 338 -28.03 18.07 -5.01
CA ILE A 338 -28.96 18.64 -4.03
C ILE A 338 -29.99 17.58 -3.60
N SER A 339 -30.51 16.81 -4.56
CA SER A 339 -31.43 15.69 -4.27
C SER A 339 -31.42 14.64 -5.38
N SER A 340 -31.90 13.43 -5.09
CA SER A 340 -31.97 12.29 -6.01
C SER A 340 -33.40 11.75 -6.11
N SER A 341 -33.78 11.21 -7.26
CA SER A 341 -35.10 10.64 -7.51
C SER A 341 -35.03 9.26 -8.18
N PRO A 342 -35.85 8.27 -7.77
CA PRO A 342 -36.91 8.35 -6.74
C PRO A 342 -36.39 8.66 -5.33
N SER A 343 -37.24 9.18 -4.45
CA SER A 343 -36.86 9.42 -3.05
C SER A 343 -36.32 8.13 -2.43
N SER A 344 -35.20 8.20 -1.69
CA SER A 344 -34.52 7.04 -1.07
C SER A 344 -33.99 5.98 -2.05
N CYS A 345 -33.71 6.37 -3.30
CA CYS A 345 -32.93 5.55 -4.23
C CYS A 345 -31.47 5.38 -3.78
N VAL A 346 -30.82 4.29 -4.20
CA VAL A 346 -29.39 4.01 -3.90
C VAL A 346 -28.66 3.70 -5.22
N GLY A 347 -27.46 4.26 -5.41
CA GLY A 347 -26.65 4.05 -6.61
C GLY A 347 -26.96 5.02 -7.77
N GLY A 348 -26.65 4.60 -9.01
CA GLY A 348 -26.75 5.42 -10.24
C GLY A 348 -25.46 6.18 -10.60
N SER A 349 -25.49 6.94 -11.71
CA SER A 349 -24.31 7.62 -12.28
C SER A 349 -24.56 9.13 -12.49
N PRO A 350 -24.49 9.95 -11.43
CA PRO A 350 -24.71 11.39 -11.50
C PRO A 350 -23.57 12.13 -12.23
N VAL A 351 -23.91 13.12 -13.05
CA VAL A 351 -22.91 13.97 -13.73
C VAL A 351 -22.50 15.14 -12.82
N LEU A 352 -21.33 15.04 -12.20
CA LEU A 352 -20.80 16.02 -11.25
C LEU A 352 -19.60 16.81 -11.76
N MET A 353 -19.11 16.47 -12.96
CA MET A 353 -18.01 17.11 -13.63
C MET A 353 -18.32 17.19 -15.11
N GLN A 354 -17.96 18.32 -15.73
CA GLN A 354 -17.99 18.47 -17.17
C GLN A 354 -16.83 19.33 -17.65
N SER A 355 -16.49 19.17 -18.92
CA SER A 355 -15.51 20.04 -19.57
C SER A 355 -16.07 21.46 -19.74
N CYS A 356 -15.16 22.42 -19.72
CA CYS A 356 -15.44 23.82 -19.95
C CYS A 356 -14.22 24.50 -20.57
N THR A 357 -14.42 25.66 -21.18
CA THR A 357 -13.32 26.45 -21.74
C THR A 357 -12.80 27.39 -20.67
N TYR A 358 -11.58 27.14 -20.18
CA TYR A 358 -10.90 28.05 -19.27
C TYR A 358 -10.55 29.35 -20.02
N VAL A 359 -11.05 30.47 -19.53
CA VAL A 359 -10.68 31.80 -20.02
C VAL A 359 -9.71 32.42 -19.02
N ALA A 360 -8.43 32.45 -19.37
CA ALA A 360 -7.40 33.05 -18.52
C ALA A 360 -7.61 34.56 -18.36
N PRO A 361 -7.42 35.13 -17.16
CA PRO A 361 -7.59 36.56 -16.92
C PRO A 361 -6.50 37.40 -17.62
N THR A 362 -6.83 38.64 -17.97
CA THR A 362 -5.89 39.63 -18.52
C THR A 362 -5.01 40.20 -17.39
N CYS A 363 -3.70 40.30 -17.63
CA CYS A 363 -2.75 40.88 -16.69
C CYS A 363 -2.98 42.40 -16.56
N THR A 364 -3.16 42.87 -15.33
CA THR A 364 -3.38 44.30 -15.03
C THR A 364 -2.16 44.97 -14.41
N SER A 365 -1.16 44.22 -13.94
CA SER A 365 0.07 44.77 -13.35
C SER A 365 1.27 43.82 -13.49
N TRP A 366 2.48 44.39 -13.46
CA TRP A 366 3.76 43.69 -13.61
C TRP A 366 4.80 44.23 -12.64
N THR A 367 5.65 43.34 -12.12
CA THR A 367 6.90 43.67 -11.44
C THR A 367 8.04 43.52 -12.42
N TYR A 368 8.96 44.50 -12.51
CA TYR A 368 10.05 44.51 -13.49
C TYR A 368 11.42 44.42 -12.83
N SER A 369 12.44 44.01 -13.60
CA SER A 369 13.85 44.19 -13.23
C SER A 369 14.26 45.67 -13.29
N ASP A 370 15.45 45.97 -12.76
CA ASP A 370 16.13 47.23 -13.04
C ASP A 370 16.38 47.39 -14.55
N TRP A 371 16.48 48.64 -15.00
CA TRP A 371 16.81 48.97 -16.39
C TRP A 371 18.29 48.71 -16.68
N SER A 372 18.61 48.25 -17.90
CA SER A 372 19.98 48.16 -18.40
C SER A 372 20.64 49.53 -18.52
N THR A 373 21.96 49.54 -18.74
CA THR A 373 22.67 50.75 -19.20
C THR A 373 22.13 51.20 -20.56
N CYS A 374 22.25 52.50 -20.85
CA CYS A 374 21.81 53.07 -22.11
C CYS A 374 22.66 52.53 -23.26
N GLN A 375 22.01 52.01 -24.29
CA GLN A 375 22.64 51.46 -25.48
C GLN A 375 22.81 52.54 -26.55
N SER A 376 23.68 52.30 -27.53
CA SER A 376 24.01 53.26 -28.60
C SER A 376 22.86 53.61 -29.55
N ASN A 377 21.70 52.97 -29.40
CA ASN A 377 20.46 53.29 -30.10
C ASN A 377 19.52 54.20 -29.27
N ASP A 378 20.03 54.85 -28.23
CA ASP A 378 19.28 55.72 -27.31
C ASP A 378 18.14 55.00 -26.57
N THR A 379 18.29 53.69 -26.30
CA THR A 379 17.33 52.92 -25.51
C THR A 379 17.98 52.09 -24.41
N LYS A 380 17.21 51.82 -23.36
CA LYS A 380 17.53 50.85 -22.31
C LYS A 380 16.36 49.88 -22.16
N THR A 381 16.66 48.66 -21.73
CA THR A 381 15.68 47.55 -21.65
C THR A 381 15.60 46.98 -20.24
N ARG A 382 14.45 46.39 -19.88
CA ARG A 382 14.25 45.64 -18.63
C ARG A 382 13.36 44.41 -18.88
N THR A 383 13.31 43.46 -17.95
CA THR A 383 12.48 42.25 -18.04
C THR A 383 11.36 42.24 -17.01
N ILE A 384 10.37 41.35 -17.18
CA ILE A 384 9.27 41.12 -16.23
C ILE A 384 9.73 40.06 -15.23
N ILE A 385 9.60 40.36 -13.93
CA ILE A 385 9.86 39.43 -12.83
C ILE A 385 8.57 38.68 -12.45
N SER A 386 7.42 39.37 -12.42
CA SER A 386 6.12 38.75 -12.13
C SER A 386 4.96 39.54 -12.74
N SER A 387 3.80 38.89 -12.91
CA SER A 387 2.56 39.48 -13.41
C SER A 387 1.38 39.15 -12.49
N SER A 388 0.36 40.02 -12.47
CA SER A 388 -0.82 39.85 -11.61
C SER A 388 -2.11 40.19 -12.37
N PRO A 389 -3.20 39.40 -12.19
CA PRO A 389 -3.33 38.24 -11.29
C PRO A 389 -2.49 37.02 -11.70
N ASN A 390 -2.20 36.13 -10.74
CA ASN A 390 -1.36 34.95 -11.00
C ASN A 390 -1.99 34.06 -12.10
N GLY A 391 -1.21 33.69 -13.12
CA GLY A 391 -1.70 32.89 -14.26
C GLY A 391 -2.37 33.68 -15.39
N CYS A 392 -2.24 35.01 -15.42
CA CYS A 392 -2.70 35.85 -16.52
C CYS A 392 -1.77 35.72 -17.75
N SER A 393 -2.32 35.87 -18.97
CA SER A 393 -1.59 35.61 -20.22
C SER A 393 -1.62 36.75 -21.26
N SER A 394 -2.45 37.78 -21.07
CA SER A 394 -2.60 38.89 -22.02
C SER A 394 -2.37 40.27 -21.37
N GLY A 395 -1.69 41.19 -22.06
CA GLY A 395 -1.46 42.58 -21.64
C GLY A 395 -0.23 43.24 -22.31
N ASN A 396 -0.01 44.54 -22.09
CA ASN A 396 1.05 45.35 -22.75
C ASN A 396 2.11 45.88 -21.76
N PRO A 397 3.15 45.09 -21.42
CA PRO A 397 4.21 45.50 -20.51
C PRO A 397 5.21 46.48 -21.16
N VAL A 398 5.73 47.45 -20.39
CA VAL A 398 6.74 48.40 -20.87
C VAL A 398 8.15 47.89 -20.59
N LEU A 399 8.84 47.45 -21.63
CA LEU A 399 10.16 46.78 -21.57
C LEU A 399 11.31 47.58 -22.20
N THR A 400 10.99 48.69 -22.88
CA THR A 400 11.96 49.57 -23.53
C THR A 400 11.67 51.01 -23.15
N GLN A 401 12.71 51.77 -22.85
CA GLN A 401 12.62 53.20 -22.57
C GLN A 401 13.74 53.95 -23.28
N SER A 402 13.44 55.14 -23.80
CA SER A 402 14.45 56.03 -24.39
C SER A 402 15.40 56.59 -23.33
N CYS A 403 16.66 56.75 -23.69
CA CYS A 403 17.70 57.37 -22.88
C CYS A 403 18.70 58.09 -23.80
N THR A 404 19.60 58.90 -23.25
CA THR A 404 20.64 59.57 -24.04
C THR A 404 21.96 58.83 -23.88
N TYR A 405 22.46 58.26 -24.98
CA TYR A 405 23.75 57.56 -24.96
C TYR A 405 24.91 58.55 -24.99
N THR A 406 25.75 58.53 -23.95
CA THR A 406 27.03 59.27 -23.92
C THR A 406 28.19 58.30 -24.19
N PRO A 407 28.82 58.36 -25.39
CA PRO A 407 29.94 57.48 -25.71
C PRO A 407 31.18 57.77 -24.84
N PRO A 408 31.97 56.75 -24.48
CA PRO A 408 33.15 56.90 -23.62
C PRO A 408 34.31 57.63 -24.32
N THR A 409 35.22 58.24 -23.56
CA THR A 409 36.43 58.90 -24.11
C THR A 409 37.54 57.88 -24.42
N CYS A 410 38.24 58.04 -25.55
CA CYS A 410 39.32 57.12 -25.93
C CYS A 410 40.55 57.26 -25.01
N THR A 411 41.03 56.13 -24.50
CA THR A 411 42.21 56.09 -23.60
C THR A 411 43.43 55.41 -24.24
N SER A 412 43.25 54.63 -25.31
CA SER A 412 44.34 54.00 -26.04
C SER A 412 44.03 53.81 -27.53
N TRP A 413 45.08 53.70 -28.35
CA TRP A 413 44.99 53.60 -29.81
C TRP A 413 45.98 52.56 -30.34
N ALA A 414 45.57 51.81 -31.36
CA ALA A 414 46.47 51.10 -32.25
C ALA A 414 46.75 51.96 -33.48
N PHE A 415 47.99 51.92 -33.98
CA PHE A 415 48.43 52.75 -35.10
C PHE A 415 48.91 51.90 -36.27
N SER A 416 48.94 52.48 -37.47
CA SER A 416 49.69 51.94 -38.60
C SER A 416 51.19 52.01 -38.33
N SER A 417 51.98 51.27 -39.12
CA SER A 417 53.42 51.53 -39.21
C SER A 417 53.68 52.99 -39.60
N TRP A 418 54.81 53.55 -39.16
CA TRP A 418 55.26 54.87 -39.58
C TRP A 418 55.59 54.87 -41.08
N GLY A 419 55.22 55.96 -41.78
CA GLY A 419 55.56 56.20 -43.19
C GLY A 419 57.05 56.51 -43.38
N ALA A 420 57.49 56.55 -44.64
CA ALA A 420 58.88 56.87 -44.97
C ALA A 420 59.29 58.27 -44.48
N CYS A 421 60.54 58.40 -44.05
CA CYS A 421 61.10 59.67 -43.58
C CYS A 421 61.24 60.66 -44.75
N ALA A 422 60.52 61.77 -44.70
CA ALA A 422 60.65 62.89 -45.64
C ALA A 422 60.85 64.18 -44.84
N ASP A 423 61.84 64.98 -45.21
CA ASP A 423 62.17 66.24 -44.51
C ASP A 423 62.38 66.08 -42.99
N SER A 424 63.09 65.01 -42.58
CA SER A 424 63.39 64.67 -41.19
C SER A 424 62.17 64.38 -40.29
N GLN A 425 60.99 64.13 -40.87
CA GLN A 425 59.81 63.67 -40.14
C GLN A 425 59.13 62.46 -40.80
N GLN A 426 58.46 61.66 -39.98
CA GLN A 426 57.63 60.53 -40.39
C GLN A 426 56.27 60.59 -39.70
N THR A 427 55.22 60.12 -40.38
CA THR A 427 53.81 60.20 -39.94
C THR A 427 53.16 58.82 -39.90
N ARG A 428 52.14 58.64 -39.05
CA ARG A 428 51.32 57.41 -38.99
C ARG A 428 49.85 57.72 -38.74
N THR A 429 48.98 56.74 -38.97
CA THR A 429 47.53 56.86 -38.78
C THR A 429 47.01 55.93 -37.67
N ILE A 430 45.82 56.21 -37.14
CA ILE A 430 45.16 55.35 -36.13
C ILE A 430 44.40 54.25 -36.86
N THR A 431 44.64 53.00 -36.49
CA THR A 431 43.98 51.81 -37.06
C THR A 431 42.85 51.30 -36.18
N SER A 432 42.90 51.53 -34.86
CA SER A 432 41.76 51.33 -33.95
C SER A 432 41.89 52.15 -32.67
N SER A 433 40.78 52.46 -32.01
CA SER A 433 40.73 53.14 -30.72
C SER A 433 40.00 52.28 -29.69
N GLN A 434 40.43 52.37 -28.42
CA GLN A 434 39.83 51.63 -27.33
C GLN A 434 39.39 52.56 -26.17
N PRO A 435 38.21 52.27 -25.57
CA PRO A 435 37.26 51.20 -25.93
C PRO A 435 36.53 51.44 -27.25
N THR A 436 35.97 50.40 -27.88
CA THR A 436 35.32 50.48 -29.20
C THR A 436 34.23 51.56 -29.24
N ASN A 437 34.21 52.39 -30.30
CA ASN A 437 33.30 53.53 -30.49
C ASN A 437 33.48 54.71 -29.51
N CYS A 438 34.65 54.84 -28.88
CA CYS A 438 34.99 56.02 -28.10
C CYS A 438 35.20 57.28 -28.97
N VAL A 439 35.05 58.47 -28.37
CA VAL A 439 35.27 59.77 -29.04
C VAL A 439 36.18 60.68 -28.20
N GLY A 440 37.10 61.40 -28.84
CA GLY A 440 38.08 62.31 -28.20
C GLY A 440 39.45 61.67 -27.85
N GLY A 441 40.32 62.44 -27.18
CA GLY A 441 41.68 62.05 -26.76
C GLY A 441 42.82 62.67 -27.59
N ASN A 442 44.09 62.41 -27.24
CA ASN A 442 45.25 63.12 -27.82
C ASN A 442 46.37 62.15 -28.33
N PRO A 443 46.20 61.55 -29.52
CA PRO A 443 47.13 60.56 -30.08
C PRO A 443 48.36 61.18 -30.77
N VAL A 444 49.54 60.56 -30.63
CA VAL A 444 50.80 61.02 -31.26
C VAL A 444 50.95 60.41 -32.67
N LEU A 445 50.87 61.27 -33.69
CA LEU A 445 50.83 60.89 -35.11
C LEU A 445 52.04 61.35 -35.95
N HIS A 446 52.99 62.07 -35.34
CA HIS A 446 54.18 62.63 -36.01
C HIS A 446 55.40 62.44 -35.10
N GLN A 447 56.58 62.12 -35.67
CA GLN A 447 57.86 62.08 -34.95
C GLN A 447 59.06 62.34 -35.89
N GLY A 448 60.21 62.72 -35.33
CA GLY A 448 61.46 62.95 -36.10
C GLY A 448 62.13 61.67 -36.60
N CYS A 449 62.99 61.78 -37.61
CA CYS A 449 63.81 60.67 -38.14
C CYS A 449 65.11 61.17 -38.81
N ASP A 450 66.19 60.38 -38.70
CA ASP A 450 67.50 60.61 -39.33
C ASP A 450 67.66 59.75 -40.60
N SER A 451 68.06 60.38 -41.72
CA SER A 451 68.09 59.72 -43.04
C SER A 451 69.33 58.85 -43.26
N THR A 452 69.14 57.54 -43.40
CA THR A 452 70.17 56.55 -43.79
C THR A 452 70.10 56.22 -45.29
N PRO A 453 71.24 55.92 -45.96
CA PRO A 453 71.27 55.67 -47.40
C PRO A 453 70.66 54.31 -47.82
N LEU A 454 70.16 54.26 -49.07
CA LEU A 454 69.49 53.09 -49.69
C LEU A 454 70.48 51.93 -49.99
N CYS A 455 70.04 50.68 -49.79
CA CYS A 455 70.77 49.45 -50.06
C CYS A 455 70.97 49.18 -51.56
N THR A 456 72.21 48.87 -51.94
CA THR A 456 72.62 48.43 -53.29
C THR A 456 73.13 46.98 -53.22
N GLU A 457 73.40 46.33 -54.36
CA GLU A 457 73.80 44.91 -54.34
C GLU A 457 75.08 44.59 -53.57
N ASN A 458 75.96 45.58 -53.39
CA ASN A 458 77.18 45.40 -52.61
C ASN A 458 76.92 45.29 -51.09
N ASN A 459 75.67 45.48 -50.65
CA ASN A 459 75.25 45.38 -49.26
C ASN A 459 74.68 44.01 -48.89
N TRP A 460 74.76 43.01 -49.77
CA TRP A 460 74.21 41.67 -49.55
C TRP A 460 75.27 40.57 -49.76
N THR A 461 75.24 39.54 -48.92
CA THR A 461 75.99 38.29 -49.08
C THR A 461 75.07 37.09 -48.96
N SER A 462 75.46 35.94 -49.50
CA SER A 462 74.66 34.72 -49.44
C SER A 462 75.47 33.49 -49.07
N ILE A 463 74.86 32.58 -48.33
CA ILE A 463 75.39 31.25 -48.04
C ILE A 463 74.44 30.16 -48.60
N LEU A 464 75.02 29.07 -49.12
CA LEU A 464 74.27 27.89 -49.56
C LEU A 464 74.27 26.83 -48.47
N THR A 465 73.09 26.29 -48.15
CA THR A 465 72.93 25.27 -47.11
C THR A 465 72.10 24.09 -47.63
N PRO A 466 72.56 22.83 -47.47
CA PRO A 466 73.93 22.43 -47.08
C PRO A 466 74.95 22.80 -48.15
N THR A 467 76.22 22.99 -47.79
CA THR A 467 77.28 23.47 -48.72
C THR A 467 77.49 22.55 -49.93
N ASN A 468 77.22 21.26 -49.77
CA ASN A 468 77.22 20.27 -50.86
C ASN A 468 75.80 19.93 -51.28
N CYS A 469 75.59 19.71 -52.59
CA CYS A 469 74.26 19.43 -53.13
C CYS A 469 73.70 18.11 -52.56
N PRO A 470 72.51 18.12 -51.92
CA PRO A 470 71.87 16.90 -51.43
C PRO A 470 71.14 16.12 -52.54
N ASN A 471 70.75 14.87 -52.28
CA ASN A 471 70.20 13.92 -53.26
C ASN A 471 68.87 14.33 -53.92
N ASN A 472 68.20 15.36 -53.40
CA ASN A 472 67.01 15.96 -53.99
C ASN A 472 67.33 17.01 -55.07
N GLY A 473 68.61 17.29 -55.34
CA GLY A 473 69.06 18.23 -56.36
C GLY A 473 68.76 19.70 -56.05
N GLN A 474 68.54 20.04 -54.76
CA GLN A 474 68.16 21.39 -54.35
C GLN A 474 68.94 21.86 -53.12
N GLN A 475 69.41 23.11 -53.15
CA GLN A 475 70.06 23.79 -52.02
C GLN A 475 69.29 25.05 -51.66
N THR A 476 69.37 25.45 -50.39
CA THR A 476 68.78 26.72 -49.93
C THR A 476 69.84 27.81 -49.93
N LYS A 477 69.59 28.90 -50.67
CA LYS A 477 70.40 30.11 -50.65
C LYS A 477 69.80 31.09 -49.66
N LYS A 478 70.55 31.40 -48.59
CA LYS A 478 70.14 32.36 -47.57
C LYS A 478 70.93 33.64 -47.75
N TRP A 479 70.22 34.77 -47.82
CA TRP A 479 70.82 36.10 -47.98
C TRP A 479 70.96 36.79 -46.62
N SER A 480 71.99 37.61 -46.46
CA SER A 480 72.25 38.42 -45.25
C SER A 480 72.89 39.75 -45.63
N THR A 481 72.52 40.83 -44.93
CA THR A 481 73.02 42.18 -45.20
C THR A 481 74.39 42.42 -44.57
N ILE A 482 75.25 43.17 -45.25
CA ILE A 482 76.53 43.67 -44.74
C ILE A 482 76.47 45.21 -44.70
N GLY A 483 76.52 45.79 -43.49
CA GLY A 483 76.43 47.24 -43.24
C GLY A 483 75.03 47.73 -42.80
N GLN A 484 74.87 49.04 -42.58
CA GLN A 484 73.61 49.68 -42.17
C GLN A 484 73.04 50.50 -43.35
N CYS A 485 71.99 50.02 -44.00
CA CYS A 485 71.24 50.71 -45.07
C CYS A 485 69.74 50.41 -44.93
N GLN A 486 68.84 51.27 -45.45
CA GLN A 486 67.39 51.07 -45.32
C GLN A 486 66.64 51.48 -46.61
N GLY A 487 65.87 50.54 -47.19
CA GLY A 487 65.20 50.70 -48.51
C GLY A 487 66.16 50.52 -49.69
N GLY A 488 65.68 50.13 -50.89
CA GLY A 488 66.52 49.80 -52.04
C GLY A 488 66.30 48.37 -52.55
N ILE A 489 67.34 47.72 -53.08
CA ILE A 489 67.28 46.32 -53.56
C ILE A 489 67.12 45.38 -52.35
N SER A 490 66.16 44.46 -52.43
CA SER A 490 65.85 43.48 -51.38
C SER A 490 65.90 42.06 -51.94
N HIS A 491 66.58 41.17 -51.22
CA HIS A 491 66.56 39.72 -51.48
C HIS A 491 65.62 38.99 -50.52
N PRO A 492 64.99 37.87 -50.91
CA PRO A 492 64.22 37.02 -50.01
C PRO A 492 65.13 36.41 -48.94
N ALA A 493 64.58 36.18 -47.73
CA ALA A 493 65.36 35.62 -46.61
C ALA A 493 65.98 34.26 -46.95
N GLU A 494 65.24 33.42 -47.70
CA GLU A 494 65.68 32.12 -48.21
C GLU A 494 65.04 31.87 -49.58
N GLU A 495 65.80 31.33 -50.53
CA GLU A 495 65.28 30.85 -51.82
C GLU A 495 65.89 29.49 -52.19
N ILE A 496 65.11 28.64 -52.84
CA ILE A 496 65.53 27.29 -53.25
C ILE A 496 66.14 27.37 -54.65
N ILE A 497 67.38 26.88 -54.78
CA ILE A 497 68.09 26.80 -56.05
C ILE A 497 68.36 25.35 -56.44
N SER A 498 68.31 25.04 -57.73
CA SER A 498 68.66 23.72 -58.26
C SER A 498 70.18 23.54 -58.31
N CYS A 499 70.67 22.39 -57.86
CA CYS A 499 72.07 22.00 -57.88
C CYS A 499 72.20 20.58 -58.45
N ASN A 500 73.39 20.23 -58.96
CA ASN A 500 73.61 18.95 -59.61
C ASN A 500 74.22 17.95 -58.60
N TYR A 501 73.44 16.95 -58.17
CA TYR A 501 73.89 15.92 -57.24
C TYR A 501 74.89 14.97 -57.92
N GLN A 502 76.05 14.73 -57.29
CA GLN A 502 77.05 13.76 -57.75
C GLN A 502 77.05 12.55 -56.81
N THR A 503 76.75 11.35 -57.33
CA THR A 503 76.66 10.11 -56.55
C THR A 503 78.05 9.67 -56.06
N PRO A 504 78.22 9.34 -54.76
CA PRO A 504 79.52 8.92 -54.22
C PRO A 504 79.92 7.50 -54.66
N THR A 505 81.23 7.24 -54.78
CA THR A 505 81.80 5.90 -55.08
C THR A 505 81.81 5.01 -53.83
N CYS A 506 81.47 3.72 -53.94
CA CYS A 506 81.42 2.84 -52.78
C CYS A 506 82.82 2.53 -52.22
N THR A 507 83.03 2.79 -50.93
CA THR A 507 84.32 2.59 -50.25
C THR A 507 84.33 1.40 -49.28
N SER A 508 83.17 0.83 -48.96
CA SER A 508 83.08 -0.40 -48.16
C SER A 508 81.94 -1.32 -48.61
N PHE A 509 82.15 -2.62 -48.49
CA PHE A 509 81.25 -3.67 -48.96
C PHE A 509 81.04 -4.71 -47.86
N VAL A 510 79.79 -5.08 -47.62
CA VAL A 510 79.42 -6.23 -46.78
C VAL A 510 79.08 -7.38 -47.73
N TYR A 511 79.66 -8.55 -47.47
CA TYR A 511 79.56 -9.70 -48.36
C TYR A 511 78.73 -10.83 -47.73
N SER A 512 78.20 -11.72 -48.57
CA SER A 512 77.71 -13.01 -48.11
C SER A 512 78.86 -13.89 -47.62
N ASP A 513 78.54 -14.96 -46.90
CA ASP A 513 79.50 -16.05 -46.68
C ASP A 513 80.00 -16.59 -48.04
N TRP A 514 81.20 -17.15 -48.06
CA TRP A 514 81.77 -17.78 -49.25
C TRP A 514 81.00 -19.05 -49.61
N GLY A 515 80.65 -19.22 -50.89
CA GLY A 515 80.07 -20.46 -51.40
C GLY A 515 81.05 -21.63 -51.35
N VAL A 516 80.56 -22.86 -51.52
CA VAL A 516 81.39 -24.07 -51.54
C VAL A 516 82.51 -23.99 -52.59
N CYS A 517 83.71 -24.41 -52.21
CA CYS A 517 84.89 -24.42 -53.08
C CYS A 517 84.65 -25.34 -54.28
N SER A 518 84.80 -24.79 -55.50
CA SER A 518 84.63 -25.57 -56.74
C SER A 518 85.89 -26.38 -57.07
N SER A 519 85.77 -27.39 -57.94
CA SER A 519 86.88 -28.27 -58.35
C SER A 519 88.04 -27.56 -59.06
N SER A 520 87.88 -26.29 -59.43
CA SER A 520 88.93 -25.42 -59.97
C SER A 520 89.71 -24.65 -58.89
N GLY A 521 89.45 -24.90 -57.59
CA GLY A 521 90.19 -24.30 -56.47
C GLY A 521 89.79 -22.85 -56.15
N VAL A 522 88.60 -22.41 -56.58
CA VAL A 522 88.08 -21.06 -56.36
C VAL A 522 86.68 -21.12 -55.74
N GLN A 523 86.42 -20.28 -54.75
CA GLN A 523 85.10 -20.03 -54.17
C GLN A 523 84.68 -18.59 -54.44
N SER A 524 83.38 -18.38 -54.63
CA SER A 524 82.78 -17.07 -54.92
C SER A 524 81.78 -16.66 -53.85
N ARG A 525 81.57 -15.35 -53.71
CA ARG A 525 80.55 -14.75 -52.83
C ARG A 525 79.93 -13.54 -53.51
N THR A 526 78.82 -13.04 -52.97
CA THR A 526 78.13 -11.85 -53.49
C THR A 526 78.22 -10.68 -52.51
N THR A 527 78.02 -9.46 -53.00
CA THR A 527 77.85 -8.29 -52.12
C THR A 527 76.40 -8.24 -51.62
N LEU A 528 76.22 -8.08 -50.30
CA LEU A 528 74.90 -7.98 -49.67
C LEU A 528 74.50 -6.54 -49.40
N SER A 529 75.47 -5.66 -49.09
CA SER A 529 75.22 -4.22 -49.01
C SER A 529 76.49 -3.42 -49.26
N THR A 530 76.30 -2.16 -49.68
CA THR A 530 77.37 -1.19 -49.93
C THR A 530 77.17 0.03 -49.05
N SER A 531 78.27 0.65 -48.62
CA SER A 531 78.24 1.87 -47.82
C SER A 531 79.21 2.92 -48.38
N PRO A 532 78.75 4.19 -48.54
CA PRO A 532 77.46 4.74 -48.09
C PRO A 532 76.25 4.29 -48.93
N SER A 533 75.05 4.28 -48.33
CA SER A 533 73.80 3.89 -49.02
C SER A 533 73.55 4.72 -50.28
N GLY A 534 73.31 4.06 -51.42
CA GLY A 534 73.05 4.71 -52.72
C GLY A 534 74.30 5.04 -53.57
N CYS A 535 75.47 4.50 -53.23
CA CYS A 535 76.71 4.68 -54.00
C CYS A 535 76.77 3.84 -55.30
N THR A 536 77.54 4.30 -56.30
CA THR A 536 77.77 3.58 -57.58
C THR A 536 79.27 3.50 -57.91
N GLY A 537 79.79 2.31 -58.22
CA GLY A 537 81.21 2.03 -58.51
C GLY A 537 82.03 1.53 -57.31
N GLY A 538 83.23 0.96 -57.56
CA GLY A 538 84.18 0.41 -56.57
C GLY A 538 84.71 -1.00 -56.94
N ASN A 539 85.69 -1.55 -56.21
CA ASN A 539 86.31 -2.86 -56.48
C ASN A 539 86.01 -3.91 -55.38
N PRO A 540 84.89 -4.65 -55.47
CA PRO A 540 84.54 -5.68 -54.49
C PRO A 540 85.32 -6.99 -54.70
N VAL A 541 85.74 -7.64 -53.61
CA VAL A 541 86.43 -8.95 -53.68
C VAL A 541 85.40 -10.08 -53.64
N LEU A 542 85.09 -10.63 -54.82
CA LEU A 542 84.01 -11.61 -55.04
C LEU A 542 84.50 -13.02 -55.39
N SER A 543 85.80 -13.20 -55.56
CA SER A 543 86.43 -14.51 -55.78
C SER A 543 87.71 -14.61 -54.96
N GLN A 544 87.95 -15.76 -54.34
CA GLN A 544 89.23 -16.07 -53.73
C GLN A 544 89.58 -17.55 -53.91
N ASN A 545 90.88 -17.85 -53.86
CA ASN A 545 91.35 -19.22 -53.94
C ASN A 545 91.00 -19.98 -52.65
N CYS A 546 90.68 -21.26 -52.81
CA CYS A 546 90.37 -22.17 -51.72
C CYS A 546 90.94 -23.56 -52.02
N ASN A 547 91.30 -24.29 -50.97
CA ASN A 547 91.76 -25.66 -51.11
C ASN A 547 90.55 -26.60 -51.10
N TYR A 548 90.28 -27.20 -52.26
CA TYR A 548 89.24 -28.21 -52.43
C TYR A 548 89.68 -29.51 -51.74
N ASN A 549 89.23 -29.72 -50.50
CA ASN A 549 89.45 -30.96 -49.75
C ASN A 549 88.13 -31.74 -49.62
N SER A 550 88.14 -32.94 -50.19
CA SER A 550 87.08 -33.94 -50.11
C SER A 550 87.14 -34.71 -48.79
N GLY A 551 86.07 -34.69 -47.99
CA GLY A 551 85.82 -35.67 -46.92
C GLY A 551 85.22 -35.10 -45.63
N GLU A 552 84.00 -35.58 -45.30
CA GLU A 552 83.54 -36.13 -43.99
C GLU A 552 83.75 -35.29 -42.69
N ILE A 553 82.85 -35.12 -41.70
CA ILE A 553 81.77 -35.95 -41.14
C ILE A 553 81.07 -35.19 -39.95
N LEU A 554 79.78 -35.49 -39.70
CA LEU A 554 78.98 -35.54 -38.43
C LEU A 554 78.82 -34.35 -37.42
N ASN A 555 77.55 -33.95 -37.24
CA ASN A 555 76.65 -34.17 -36.05
C ASN A 555 76.94 -33.51 -34.67
N LYS A 556 75.95 -32.74 -34.14
CA LYS A 556 75.21 -32.95 -32.85
C LYS A 556 74.73 -31.66 -32.15
N ASN A 557 73.47 -31.71 -31.68
CA ASN A 557 72.87 -31.27 -30.40
C ASN A 557 73.09 -29.80 -29.92
N SER A 558 72.19 -29.11 -29.19
CA SER A 558 71.32 -29.54 -28.09
C SER A 558 70.37 -28.37 -27.69
N ILE A 559 69.12 -28.68 -27.28
CA ILE A 559 68.54 -28.53 -25.91
C ILE A 559 68.66 -27.12 -25.24
N GLU A 560 67.66 -26.47 -24.61
CA GLU A 560 66.61 -26.81 -23.61
C GLU A 560 65.57 -25.62 -23.60
N ARG A 561 64.23 -25.74 -23.47
CA ARG A 561 63.37 -26.19 -22.33
C ARG A 561 63.42 -25.20 -21.12
N THR A 562 62.36 -24.84 -20.37
CA THR A 562 60.93 -25.24 -20.26
C THR A 562 60.26 -24.47 -19.10
N GLU A 563 58.90 -24.46 -19.07
CA GLU A 563 58.01 -24.73 -17.90
C GLU A 563 58.02 -23.81 -16.66
N ASP A 564 56.96 -23.68 -15.84
CA ASP A 564 55.53 -24.02 -15.90
C ASP A 564 54.81 -23.37 -14.70
N ASN A 565 53.46 -23.36 -14.73
CA ASN A 565 52.49 -23.62 -13.65
C ASN A 565 52.86 -23.29 -12.17
N SER A 566 52.00 -22.70 -11.32
CA SER A 566 50.67 -23.21 -10.93
C SER A 566 50.08 -22.37 -9.77
N SER A 567 48.75 -22.35 -9.72
CA SER A 567 47.81 -22.33 -8.57
C SER A 567 48.32 -22.15 -7.13
N ALA A 568 47.63 -21.29 -6.35
CA ALA A 568 46.93 -21.68 -5.10
C ALA A 568 46.31 -20.47 -4.36
N ASN A 569 45.12 -20.68 -3.81
CA ASN A 569 44.48 -19.87 -2.78
C ASN A 569 45.06 -20.22 -1.38
N PRO A 570 44.99 -19.32 -0.38
CA PRO A 570 44.20 -19.71 0.81
C PRO A 570 43.43 -18.57 1.51
N LYS A 571 42.39 -19.00 2.26
CA LYS A 571 41.61 -18.32 3.34
C LYS A 571 42.57 -17.63 4.37
N ASN A 572 42.22 -16.68 5.25
CA ASN A 572 40.98 -16.32 5.97
C ASN A 572 41.19 -15.03 6.82
N GLN A 573 40.08 -14.38 7.23
CA GLN A 573 39.87 -13.47 8.40
C GLN A 573 40.58 -12.09 8.42
N ASN A 574 40.00 -10.97 8.88
CA ASN A 574 38.75 -10.66 9.58
C ASN A 574 38.54 -9.13 9.48
N SER A 575 37.33 -8.64 9.21
CA SER A 575 36.67 -7.55 9.97
C SER A 575 35.42 -7.01 9.26
N GLN A 576 34.39 -6.79 10.08
CA GLN A 576 33.20 -5.96 9.86
C GLN A 576 32.03 -6.58 9.06
N THR A 577 31.29 -7.40 9.80
CA THR A 577 29.89 -7.18 10.20
C THR A 577 29.18 -5.95 9.61
N THR A 578 27.88 -6.13 9.32
CA THR A 578 26.85 -5.15 8.89
C THR A 578 26.91 -4.66 7.43
N LYS A 579 26.53 -5.50 6.45
CA LYS A 579 26.14 -5.02 5.09
C LYS A 579 25.05 -5.81 4.32
N GLU A 580 24.41 -6.82 4.91
CA GLU A 580 23.28 -7.52 4.25
C GLU A 580 21.89 -6.91 4.58
N SER A 581 21.79 -6.08 5.60
CA SER A 581 20.51 -5.47 6.03
C SER A 581 20.14 -4.21 5.22
N GLU A 582 21.11 -3.46 4.71
CA GLU A 582 20.86 -2.17 4.03
C GLU A 582 20.23 -2.36 2.64
N THR A 583 20.64 -3.38 1.89
CA THR A 583 20.14 -3.64 0.52
C THR A 583 18.67 -4.10 0.52
N SER A 584 18.23 -4.84 1.54
CA SER A 584 16.84 -5.32 1.65
C SER A 584 15.84 -4.23 2.04
N LEU A 585 16.24 -3.28 2.88
CA LEU A 585 15.42 -2.12 3.24
C LEU A 585 15.28 -1.13 2.08
N GLN A 586 16.37 -0.86 1.34
CA GLN A 586 16.34 0.04 0.17
C GLN A 586 15.43 -0.48 -0.94
N VAL A 587 15.45 -1.79 -1.22
CA VAL A 587 14.56 -2.41 -2.21
C VAL A 587 13.09 -2.39 -1.75
N ALA A 588 12.82 -2.56 -0.45
CA ALA A 588 11.47 -2.46 0.10
C ALA A 588 10.95 -1.01 0.13
N GLU A 589 11.80 -0.02 0.41
CA GLU A 589 11.46 1.40 0.30
C GLU A 589 11.17 1.81 -1.14
N GLN A 590 11.99 1.32 -2.08
CA GLN A 590 11.79 1.56 -3.50
C GLN A 590 10.45 0.99 -3.99
N ARG A 591 10.12 -0.27 -3.70
CA ARG A 591 8.82 -0.86 -4.08
C ARG A 591 7.64 -0.16 -3.41
N ARG A 592 7.73 0.26 -2.15
CA ARG A 592 6.69 1.07 -1.50
C ARG A 592 6.47 2.40 -2.22
N SER A 593 7.56 3.04 -2.65
CA SER A 593 7.51 4.30 -3.41
C SER A 593 6.90 4.11 -4.80
N GLU A 594 7.25 3.03 -5.49
CA GLU A 594 6.71 2.68 -6.82
C GLU A 594 5.22 2.37 -6.75
N VAL A 595 4.80 1.55 -5.77
CA VAL A 595 3.37 1.24 -5.56
C VAL A 595 2.60 2.48 -5.10
N ALA A 596 3.17 3.31 -4.22
CA ALA A 596 2.54 4.57 -3.82
C ALA A 596 2.37 5.53 -5.02
N SER A 597 3.37 5.62 -5.89
CA SER A 597 3.31 6.45 -7.11
C SER A 597 2.25 5.92 -8.09
N ALA A 598 2.21 4.60 -8.29
CA ALA A 598 1.20 3.97 -9.13
C ALA A 598 -0.21 4.15 -8.59
N VAL A 599 -0.39 4.05 -7.26
CA VAL A 599 -1.65 4.36 -6.57
C VAL A 599 -2.04 5.82 -6.77
N GLN A 600 -1.10 6.78 -6.70
CA GLN A 600 -1.41 8.20 -6.93
C GLN A 600 -1.86 8.48 -8.36
N GLU A 601 -1.24 7.84 -9.35
CA GLU A 601 -1.67 7.94 -10.76
C GLU A 601 -3.04 7.27 -10.99
N ILE A 602 -3.30 6.12 -10.35
CA ILE A 602 -4.62 5.48 -10.35
C ILE A 602 -5.68 6.38 -9.68
N LEU A 603 -5.32 7.10 -8.63
CA LEU A 603 -6.19 8.08 -7.97
C LEU A 603 -6.48 9.29 -8.88
N GLN A 604 -5.53 9.74 -9.70
CA GLN A 604 -5.78 10.77 -10.71
C GLN A 604 -6.76 10.28 -11.79
N VAL A 605 -6.71 9.00 -12.17
CA VAL A 605 -7.73 8.38 -13.05
C VAL A 605 -9.09 8.36 -12.35
N ALA A 606 -9.12 8.10 -11.04
CA ALA A 606 -10.34 8.12 -10.22
C ALA A 606 -10.97 9.52 -10.10
N GLU A 607 -10.17 10.58 -10.20
CA GLU A 607 -10.62 11.97 -10.14
C GLU A 607 -11.30 12.44 -11.43
N ASN A 608 -11.09 11.74 -12.56
CA ASN A 608 -11.63 12.09 -13.87
C ASN A 608 -12.95 11.38 -14.24
N ASP A 609 -13.39 10.34 -13.50
CA ASP A 609 -14.57 9.51 -13.84
C ASP A 609 -15.57 9.37 -12.67
N ASN A 610 -16.81 9.86 -12.88
CA ASN A 610 -17.84 10.01 -11.83
C ASN A 610 -18.73 8.78 -11.58
N GLY A 611 -18.50 7.64 -12.22
CA GLY A 611 -19.19 6.39 -11.88
C GLY A 611 -18.38 5.46 -10.99
N ILE A 612 -17.06 5.50 -11.15
CA ILE A 612 -16.14 4.45 -10.68
C ILE A 612 -15.03 5.04 -9.78
N GLY A 613 -14.89 6.36 -9.71
CA GLY A 613 -13.84 7.04 -8.94
C GLY A 613 -13.81 6.67 -7.45
N GLN A 614 -14.98 6.51 -6.79
CA GLN A 614 -15.00 6.06 -5.39
C GLN A 614 -14.59 4.59 -5.23
N GLN A 615 -14.93 3.73 -6.19
CA GLN A 615 -14.50 2.33 -6.21
C GLN A 615 -12.99 2.24 -6.43
N VAL A 616 -12.46 2.98 -7.39
CA VAL A 616 -11.01 3.07 -7.67
C VAL A 616 -10.27 3.64 -6.48
N LYS A 617 -10.80 4.66 -5.82
CA LYS A 617 -10.20 5.26 -4.62
C LYS A 617 -10.14 4.29 -3.45
N ILE A 618 -11.21 3.53 -3.20
CA ILE A 618 -11.23 2.50 -2.16
C ILE A 618 -10.20 1.41 -2.50
N ILE A 619 -10.21 0.88 -3.72
CA ILE A 619 -9.28 -0.18 -4.14
C ILE A 619 -7.82 0.32 -4.07
N ALA A 620 -7.55 1.55 -4.50
CA ALA A 620 -6.22 2.17 -4.48
C ALA A 620 -5.71 2.47 -3.06
N GLN A 621 -6.61 2.88 -2.14
CA GLN A 621 -6.28 3.04 -0.73
C GLN A 621 -6.01 1.68 -0.05
N THR A 622 -6.82 0.67 -0.34
CA THR A 622 -6.61 -0.69 0.18
C THR A 622 -5.34 -1.33 -0.41
N GLN A 623 -5.00 -1.06 -1.67
CA GLN A 623 -3.75 -1.48 -2.32
C GLN A 623 -2.51 -0.97 -1.54
N THR A 624 -2.56 0.29 -1.08
CA THR A 624 -1.46 0.88 -0.28
C THR A 624 -1.32 0.20 1.07
N GLN A 625 -2.43 -0.04 1.76
CA GLN A 625 -2.43 -0.70 3.07
C GLN A 625 -1.98 -2.17 2.97
N ASN A 626 -2.39 -2.87 1.91
CA ASN A 626 -1.98 -4.23 1.65
C ASN A 626 -0.49 -4.31 1.31
N GLN A 627 0.02 -3.37 0.50
CA GLN A 627 1.45 -3.29 0.20
C GLN A 627 2.31 -3.04 1.46
N GLU A 628 1.86 -2.17 2.36
CA GLU A 628 2.58 -1.91 3.62
C GLU A 628 2.65 -3.17 4.51
N LYS A 629 1.52 -3.85 4.72
CA LYS A 629 1.47 -5.11 5.48
C LYS A 629 2.36 -6.19 4.86
N LEU A 630 2.35 -6.26 3.53
CA LEU A 630 3.10 -7.24 2.76
C LEU A 630 4.61 -7.01 2.85
N GLU A 631 5.09 -5.77 2.78
CA GLU A 631 6.50 -5.44 2.98
C GLU A 631 6.96 -5.67 4.43
N ILE A 632 6.11 -5.38 5.42
CA ILE A 632 6.40 -5.68 6.84
C ILE A 632 6.56 -7.20 7.05
N SER A 633 5.63 -8.00 6.53
CA SER A 633 5.71 -9.46 6.65
C SER A 633 6.89 -10.03 5.84
N LEU A 634 7.19 -9.48 4.66
CA LEU A 634 8.37 -9.86 3.86
C LEU A 634 9.68 -9.55 4.60
N GLN A 635 9.77 -8.39 5.26
CA GLN A 635 10.92 -8.02 6.08
C GLN A 635 11.12 -9.01 7.23
N LYS A 636 10.04 -9.50 7.88
CA LYS A 636 10.12 -10.54 8.92
C LYS A 636 10.57 -11.90 8.37
N VAL A 637 10.25 -12.22 7.12
CA VAL A 637 10.76 -13.41 6.43
C VAL A 637 12.27 -13.28 6.15
N GLN A 638 12.70 -12.10 5.68
CA GLN A 638 14.10 -11.83 5.30
C GLN A 638 15.04 -11.66 6.50
N SER A 639 14.62 -10.93 7.55
CA SER A 639 15.42 -10.59 8.74
C SER A 639 15.58 -11.71 9.78
N ARG A 640 14.98 -12.89 9.56
CA ARG A 640 15.10 -14.03 10.49
C ARG A 640 16.56 -14.48 10.60
N SER A 641 17.05 -14.64 11.83
CA SER A 641 18.45 -14.96 12.12
C SER A 641 18.89 -16.30 11.49
N GLY A 642 20.16 -16.37 11.05
CA GLY A 642 20.71 -17.55 10.38
C GLY A 642 20.63 -18.84 11.20
N PHE A 643 20.77 -18.73 12.53
CA PHE A 643 20.58 -19.84 13.46
C PHE A 643 19.13 -20.36 13.46
N ALA A 644 18.13 -19.47 13.45
CA ALA A 644 16.72 -19.86 13.39
C ALA A 644 16.32 -20.44 12.02
N LYS A 645 16.89 -19.94 10.92
CA LYS A 645 16.69 -20.48 9.56
C LYS A 645 17.25 -21.91 9.43
N PHE A 646 18.40 -22.19 10.06
CA PHE A 646 19.04 -23.51 10.02
C PHE A 646 18.28 -24.59 10.79
N PHE A 647 17.85 -24.32 12.02
CA PHE A 647 17.19 -25.34 12.86
C PHE A 647 15.69 -25.50 12.55
N VAL A 648 14.95 -24.40 12.42
CA VAL A 648 13.47 -24.39 12.33
C VAL A 648 12.97 -24.18 10.90
N GLY A 649 13.80 -23.56 10.06
CA GLY A 649 13.47 -23.23 8.68
C GLY A 649 13.03 -21.78 8.48
N PRO A 650 12.70 -21.40 7.23
CA PRO A 650 12.08 -20.12 6.91
C PRO A 650 10.82 -19.87 7.75
N ASN A 651 10.41 -18.61 7.92
CA ASN A 651 9.23 -18.28 8.71
C ASN A 651 7.93 -18.70 7.99
N TYR A 652 7.54 -19.97 8.08
CA TYR A 652 6.40 -20.51 7.34
C TYR A 652 5.07 -19.80 7.65
N GLY A 653 4.87 -19.33 8.89
CA GLY A 653 3.69 -18.54 9.25
C GLY A 653 3.65 -17.18 8.53
N GLU A 654 4.76 -16.44 8.55
CA GLU A 654 4.85 -15.17 7.81
C GLU A 654 4.92 -15.39 6.29
N ILE A 655 5.49 -16.50 5.80
CA ILE A 655 5.47 -16.87 4.37
C ILE A 655 4.03 -17.15 3.90
N ASN A 656 3.25 -17.88 4.69
CA ASN A 656 1.83 -18.11 4.39
C ASN A 656 1.04 -16.80 4.46
N ASN A 657 1.40 -15.90 5.39
CA ASN A 657 0.82 -14.56 5.44
C ASN A 657 1.18 -13.70 4.21
N VAL A 658 2.44 -13.72 3.75
CA VAL A 658 2.87 -13.04 2.51
C VAL A 658 2.17 -13.64 1.29
N LYS A 659 2.05 -14.98 1.19
CA LYS A 659 1.27 -15.64 0.11
C LYS A 659 -0.20 -15.21 0.12
N LYS A 660 -0.80 -15.13 1.32
CA LYS A 660 -2.18 -14.68 1.54
C LYS A 660 -2.36 -13.21 1.10
N LEU A 661 -1.47 -12.33 1.51
CA LEU A 661 -1.47 -10.90 1.14
C LEU A 661 -1.20 -10.71 -0.37
N LEU A 662 -0.32 -11.50 -0.98
CA LEU A 662 -0.07 -11.49 -2.43
C LEU A 662 -1.32 -11.90 -3.23
N GLU A 663 -2.07 -12.89 -2.75
CA GLU A 663 -3.30 -13.30 -3.40
C GLU A 663 -4.39 -12.23 -3.28
N GLN A 664 -4.50 -11.55 -2.12
CA GLN A 664 -5.36 -10.36 -1.98
C GLN A 664 -4.95 -9.25 -2.94
N ASN A 665 -3.65 -8.99 -3.09
CA ASN A 665 -3.10 -8.01 -4.01
C ASN A 665 -3.46 -8.36 -5.47
N ARG A 666 -3.39 -9.64 -5.85
CA ARG A 666 -3.79 -10.10 -7.20
C ARG A 666 -5.28 -9.91 -7.47
N GLU A 667 -6.14 -10.21 -6.50
CA GLU A 667 -7.59 -10.00 -6.65
C GLU A 667 -7.92 -8.51 -6.76
N GLN A 668 -7.23 -7.63 -6.03
CA GLN A 668 -7.39 -6.17 -6.18
C GLN A 668 -6.93 -5.67 -7.55
N ILE A 669 -5.80 -6.18 -8.06
CA ILE A 669 -5.32 -5.87 -9.40
C ILE A 669 -6.33 -6.35 -10.47
N LYS A 670 -6.95 -7.51 -10.29
CA LYS A 670 -8.03 -7.97 -11.18
C LYS A 670 -9.24 -7.03 -11.15
N GLN A 671 -9.57 -6.44 -10.01
CA GLN A 671 -10.65 -5.45 -9.92
C GLN A 671 -10.31 -4.17 -10.72
N PHE A 672 -9.06 -3.69 -10.70
CA PHE A 672 -8.64 -2.61 -11.60
C PHE A 672 -8.76 -2.99 -13.08
N GLY A 673 -8.45 -4.24 -13.44
CA GLY A 673 -8.65 -4.77 -14.80
C GLY A 673 -10.12 -4.83 -15.23
N GLN A 674 -11.05 -5.06 -14.30
CA GLN A 674 -12.50 -5.00 -14.58
C GLN A 674 -12.99 -3.55 -14.74
N ILE A 675 -12.48 -2.64 -13.91
CA ILE A 675 -12.78 -1.21 -13.97
C ILE A 675 -12.29 -0.58 -15.28
N LYS A 676 -11.15 -1.02 -15.80
CA LYS A 676 -10.63 -0.58 -17.12
C LYS A 676 -11.70 -0.67 -18.22
N ASN A 677 -12.50 -1.73 -18.24
CA ASN A 677 -13.51 -1.94 -19.27
C ASN A 677 -14.76 -1.05 -19.08
N GLN A 678 -14.84 -0.33 -17.97
CA GLN A 678 -15.94 0.56 -17.62
C GLN A 678 -15.58 2.04 -17.78
N LEU A 679 -14.29 2.39 -17.90
CA LEU A 679 -13.84 3.75 -18.18
C LEU A 679 -14.17 4.16 -19.62
N ALA A 680 -14.72 5.36 -19.83
CA ALA A 680 -15.07 5.85 -21.17
C ALA A 680 -13.88 6.50 -21.91
N ASN A 681 -12.90 7.02 -21.17
CA ASN A 681 -11.75 7.73 -21.70
C ASN A 681 -10.60 6.75 -22.04
N GLN A 682 -10.16 6.73 -23.29
CA GLN A 682 -9.07 5.86 -23.76
C GLN A 682 -7.72 6.18 -23.10
N ASP A 683 -7.46 7.46 -22.79
CA ASP A 683 -6.22 7.86 -22.11
C ASP A 683 -6.21 7.38 -20.65
N ASP A 684 -7.36 7.41 -19.98
CA ASP A 684 -7.51 6.89 -18.61
C ASP A 684 -7.47 5.36 -18.58
N GLN A 685 -8.03 4.69 -19.60
CA GLN A 685 -7.87 3.24 -19.79
C GLN A 685 -6.39 2.86 -19.99
N GLN A 686 -5.66 3.65 -20.77
CA GLN A 686 -4.24 3.41 -21.01
C GLN A 686 -3.41 3.66 -19.75
N LYS A 687 -3.61 4.79 -19.06
CA LYS A 687 -2.97 5.09 -17.77
C LYS A 687 -3.24 4.02 -16.74
N LEU A 688 -4.50 3.61 -16.57
CA LEU A 688 -4.84 2.52 -15.63
C LEU A 688 -4.18 1.20 -16.02
N THR A 689 -4.06 0.90 -17.32
CA THR A 689 -3.36 -0.30 -17.81
C THR A 689 -1.87 -0.26 -17.46
N GLU A 690 -1.21 0.89 -17.67
CA GLU A 690 0.20 1.07 -17.35
C GLU A 690 0.46 0.95 -15.84
N GLN A 691 -0.41 1.52 -14.99
CA GLN A 691 -0.27 1.39 -13.54
C GLN A 691 -0.58 -0.03 -13.04
N VAL A 692 -1.55 -0.72 -13.63
CA VAL A 692 -1.84 -2.13 -13.32
C VAL A 692 -0.65 -3.03 -13.63
N GLN A 693 0.05 -2.81 -14.75
CA GLN A 693 1.27 -3.56 -15.09
C GLN A 693 2.39 -3.34 -14.07
N LEU A 694 2.55 -2.13 -13.54
CA LEU A 694 3.52 -1.82 -12.49
C LEU A 694 3.19 -2.55 -11.16
N LEU A 695 1.91 -2.63 -10.79
CA LEU A 695 1.47 -3.38 -9.62
C LEU A 695 1.67 -4.91 -9.81
N GLU A 696 1.43 -5.43 -11.01
CA GLU A 696 1.69 -6.84 -11.35
C GLU A 696 3.19 -7.17 -11.28
N GLN A 697 4.04 -6.28 -11.79
CA GLN A 697 5.49 -6.41 -11.72
C GLN A 697 5.97 -6.41 -10.25
N SER A 698 5.45 -5.50 -9.42
CA SER A 698 5.76 -5.46 -7.98
C SER A 698 5.43 -6.79 -7.28
N ASN A 699 4.26 -7.38 -7.58
CA ASN A 699 3.89 -8.69 -7.06
C ASN A 699 4.85 -9.80 -7.51
N GLN A 700 5.29 -9.80 -8.78
CA GLN A 700 6.26 -10.79 -9.29
C GLN A 700 7.62 -10.67 -8.60
N GLU A 701 8.11 -9.46 -8.35
CA GLU A 701 9.36 -9.22 -7.64
C GLU A 701 9.32 -9.73 -6.19
N ILE A 702 8.19 -9.53 -5.53
CA ILE A 702 7.94 -10.05 -4.17
C ILE A 702 7.87 -11.58 -4.19
N GLU A 703 7.20 -12.19 -5.16
CA GLU A 703 7.15 -13.65 -5.32
C GLU A 703 8.54 -14.26 -5.55
N ASN A 704 9.37 -13.61 -6.37
CA ASN A 704 10.75 -14.01 -6.58
C ASN A 704 11.55 -13.93 -5.27
N SER A 705 11.38 -12.84 -4.50
CA SER A 705 12.00 -12.68 -3.18
C SER A 705 11.55 -13.74 -2.17
N LEU A 706 10.27 -14.11 -2.23
CA LEU A 706 9.68 -15.12 -1.39
C LEU A 706 10.16 -16.54 -1.75
N ASN A 707 10.32 -16.85 -3.04
CA ASN A 707 10.86 -18.12 -3.53
C ASN A 707 12.31 -18.32 -3.11
N VAL A 708 13.14 -17.29 -3.20
CA VAL A 708 14.52 -17.31 -2.67
C VAL A 708 14.52 -17.58 -1.17
N SER A 709 13.59 -16.98 -0.42
CA SER A 709 13.47 -17.16 1.03
C SER A 709 12.93 -18.54 1.46
N GLN A 710 12.20 -19.24 0.57
CA GLN A 710 11.64 -20.58 0.83
C GLN A 710 12.63 -21.74 0.63
N ASN A 711 13.67 -21.55 -0.19
CA ASN A 711 14.58 -22.61 -0.64
C ASN A 711 15.80 -22.84 0.28
N GLY A 712 15.78 -22.34 1.51
CA GLY A 712 16.84 -22.57 2.50
C GLY A 712 16.79 -23.96 3.12
N PHE A 713 17.95 -24.65 3.20
CA PHE A 713 18.10 -25.93 3.90
C PHE A 713 17.81 -25.78 5.41
N SER A 714 17.01 -26.69 5.97
CA SER A 714 16.64 -26.69 7.40
C SER A 714 16.63 -28.09 7.99
N LEU A 715 17.17 -28.24 9.20
CA LEU A 715 17.33 -29.52 9.90
C LEU A 715 15.99 -30.12 10.37
N PHE A 716 15.04 -29.28 10.82
CA PHE A 716 13.72 -29.70 11.31
C PHE A 716 12.55 -29.04 10.58
N GLY A 717 12.79 -28.39 9.43
CA GLY A 717 11.79 -27.60 8.72
C GLY A 717 10.52 -28.36 8.32
N TRP A 718 10.58 -29.68 8.15
CA TRP A 718 9.40 -30.51 7.83
C TRP A 718 8.39 -30.59 8.99
N ILE A 719 8.84 -30.54 10.25
CA ILE A 719 7.98 -30.54 11.44
C ILE A 719 7.22 -29.22 11.54
N PHE A 720 7.91 -28.09 11.36
CA PHE A 720 7.29 -26.76 11.45
C PHE A 720 6.44 -26.41 10.23
N ARG A 721 6.69 -27.00 9.06
CA ARG A 721 5.76 -26.97 7.91
C ARG A 721 4.42 -27.64 8.22
N PHE A 722 4.40 -28.64 9.09
CA PHE A 722 3.18 -29.38 9.46
C PHE A 722 2.31 -28.58 10.46
N PHE A 723 2.93 -27.84 11.38
CA PHE A 723 2.24 -26.98 12.35
C PHE A 723 1.84 -25.59 11.83
N ALA A 724 2.32 -25.20 10.64
CA ALA A 724 2.02 -23.90 10.02
C ALA A 724 0.90 -23.96 8.96
N LYS A 725 0.20 -25.09 8.84
CA LYS A 725 -0.95 -25.28 7.96
C LYS A 725 -2.24 -24.75 8.56
#